data_AF-A0A2E2N617-F1
#
_entry.id   AF-A0A2E2N617-F1
#
_cell.length_a   1.000
_cell.length_b   1.000
_cell.length_c   1.000
_cell.angle_alpha   90.00
_cell.angle_beta   90.00
_cell.angle_gamma   90.00
#
_symmetry.space_group_name_H-M   'P 1'
#
loop_
_entity.id
_entity.type
_entity.pdbx_description
1 polymer ?
#
loop_
_entity_poly.entity_id
_entity_poly.type
_entity_poly.pdbx_seq_one_letter_code
_entity_poly.pdbx_strand_id
1 'polypeptide(L)'
;MIISHSTSIRVAGFLAAAGALCGLTQAQTVTIDAGEVLDRSDLEAGEFGGQNFILGSGTTFEVRSGGQIGALREGIRVIPPNAFDFGGATINLGAGAVFEHDSAVSNVVINVDGGLIDRSFDAGPGVDLNFLSGTVDHEFAAHVNSQVSIFDGSFGDNTRIYGGTTDIFGGNFAFRFEARSGSTVNISGGLLTSNFVAMNGSTVAISGGIIGRNSDLQGGSAVSMTGGAFGERFRALSGSSLSIVGGEFTLNGSPVSSLPDGGLQPGDALAGTLANGDVFLFAEVPADVFSGVISDSFASGTTTLVSAPLDTADPEPMTVATGIGPSGLRPGQTLTLTDGGALPSYFVALGAALNIEGGFVGDDLDAMNSVVSVSGGEFESIDAFDGSEVDLSGDAVGDRVGAYDNAVMTVSGETAIANAAVRDDSELSIASGQVLAVSAFEDATINLTGGLIGERLTWQDDSLLTIEGAEFRLNGSPAVTLPTSLEVGDTLAATLADGTVIIIGRQFLEPGTTAETAPGPAAISITPTTIPPADPTPISVQNGAGPEQLRPGQSLTLSGDGSLPDYFRALDATLDINGGSVGTLAKFAGSQVTMTGGAAADRLEVYSGSEFTLDGGTIGEASAAYAGSVVNIASGAVARSFRAFGAATVNISGGAIAEQLLALAESKVSIAAGEVGYDLEARAGAVLDISGGALVNFIARDGSEINISGGVFSGNVYAASGSAVNILGESFFINGAPIEGLTPGEPFTITRRTGVLTGMLADGSPLNFDLAAEEVFEIVDVFEVGSTLTVTLVGGSCNDADLAEPFGELDISDVVTFLQAFGAMDEAADLAAPFGAYDIADVVEFLRLFGIGCPS
;
A
#
# COMPACT_ATOMS: atom_id res chain seq x y z
N MET A 1 -44.90 25.52 3.49
CA MET A 1 -45.96 26.51 3.80
C MET A 1 -47.08 25.78 4.56
N ILE A 2 -47.66 26.43 5.57
CA ILE A 2 -48.57 25.95 6.64
C ILE A 2 -47.85 25.35 7.86
N ILE A 3 -47.52 26.25 8.79
CA ILE A 3 -47.13 25.97 10.18
C ILE A 3 -48.42 26.01 11.02
N SER A 4 -48.66 24.96 11.81
CA SER A 4 -49.75 24.90 12.78
C SER A 4 -49.18 24.57 14.15
N HIS A 5 -49.20 25.56 15.04
CA HIS A 5 -48.85 25.46 16.46
C HIS A 5 -50.01 24.92 17.32
N SER A 6 -49.60 24.25 18.40
CA SER A 6 -50.18 24.26 19.76
C SER A 6 -51.01 23.06 20.25
N THR A 7 -50.47 22.46 21.32
CA THR A 7 -51.11 21.76 22.47
C THR A 7 -50.00 21.70 23.55
N SER A 8 -50.11 22.05 24.84
CA SER A 8 -51.23 22.33 25.74
C SER A 8 -50.78 23.04 27.04
N ILE A 9 -51.49 24.11 27.43
CA ILE A 9 -52.22 24.31 28.70
C ILE A 9 -51.71 23.64 30.00
N ARG A 10 -51.45 24.45 31.05
CA ARG A 10 -52.23 24.53 32.32
C ARG A 10 -51.64 25.59 33.28
N VAL A 11 -52.29 26.76 33.41
CA VAL A 11 -52.22 27.56 34.64
C VAL A 11 -53.56 28.26 34.88
N ALA A 12 -54.28 27.84 35.93
CA ALA A 12 -55.21 28.71 36.65
C ALA A 12 -55.48 28.18 38.06
N GLY A 13 -55.19 29.02 39.06
CA GLY A 13 -55.88 29.04 40.35
C GLY A 13 -55.03 28.74 41.57
N PHE A 14 -54.48 29.76 42.23
CA PHE A 14 -54.86 30.10 43.61
C PHE A 14 -54.39 31.53 43.97
N LEU A 15 -55.27 32.28 44.61
CA LEU A 15 -55.11 33.68 45.01
C LEU A 15 -54.71 33.76 46.50
N ALA A 16 -53.92 34.79 46.81
CA ALA A 16 -53.80 35.53 48.07
C ALA A 16 -52.76 35.11 49.15
N ALA A 17 -51.69 35.93 49.14
CA ALA A 17 -51.18 36.73 50.27
C ALA A 17 -50.31 36.08 51.36
N ALA A 18 -49.00 36.24 51.21
CA ALA A 18 -48.11 36.71 52.27
C ALA A 18 -46.97 37.51 51.63
N GLY A 19 -46.88 38.81 51.96
CA GLY A 19 -45.85 39.70 51.44
C GLY A 19 -44.47 39.36 51.99
N ALA A 20 -43.58 38.95 51.11
CA ALA A 20 -42.14 39.09 51.25
C ALA A 20 -41.63 39.68 49.93
N LEU A 21 -40.75 40.68 50.01
CA LEU A 21 -40.18 41.40 48.87
C LEU A 21 -39.61 40.41 47.84
N CYS A 22 -40.34 40.16 46.76
CA CYS A 22 -39.81 39.56 45.55
C CYS A 22 -39.36 40.72 44.68
N GLY A 23 -38.07 41.08 44.79
CA GLY A 23 -37.45 41.96 43.82
C GLY A 23 -37.45 41.22 42.49
N LEU A 24 -38.17 41.75 41.48
CA LEU A 24 -37.95 41.36 40.09
C LEU A 24 -36.47 41.63 39.81
N THR A 25 -35.65 40.58 39.73
CA THR A 25 -34.29 40.68 39.23
C THR A 25 -34.38 41.20 37.79
N GLN A 26 -33.98 42.45 37.60
CA GLN A 26 -33.91 43.06 36.27
C GLN A 26 -32.96 42.20 35.43
N ALA A 27 -33.33 41.90 34.19
CA ALA A 27 -32.43 41.20 33.27
C ALA A 27 -31.12 42.00 33.12
N GLN A 28 -29.98 41.34 33.30
CA GLN A 28 -28.65 41.94 33.23
C GLN A 28 -27.92 41.34 32.04
N THR A 29 -27.32 42.17 31.20
CA THR A 29 -26.47 41.73 30.08
C THR A 29 -25.05 42.20 30.35
N VAL A 30 -24.12 41.25 30.40
CA VAL A 30 -22.68 41.49 30.51
C VAL A 30 -22.09 41.22 29.13
N THR A 31 -21.42 42.21 28.54
CA THR A 31 -20.75 42.06 27.24
C THR A 31 -19.26 41.82 27.45
N ILE A 32 -18.71 40.87 26.70
CA ILE A 32 -17.28 40.55 26.63
C ILE A 32 -16.82 40.85 25.20
N ASP A 33 -16.11 41.96 25.01
CA ASP A 33 -15.64 42.44 23.71
C ASP A 33 -14.18 42.00 23.43
N ALA A 34 -13.66 42.37 22.26
CA ALA A 34 -12.35 41.94 21.77
C ALA A 34 -11.20 42.26 22.75
N GLY A 35 -10.44 41.22 23.11
CA GLY A 35 -9.29 41.32 24.03
C GLY A 35 -9.67 41.30 25.51
N GLU A 36 -10.95 41.17 25.83
CA GLU A 36 -11.44 40.97 27.19
C GLU A 36 -11.60 39.46 27.49
N VAL A 37 -11.30 39.07 28.73
CA VAL A 37 -11.39 37.68 29.20
C VAL A 37 -12.18 37.67 30.51
N LEU A 38 -13.38 37.10 30.49
CA LEU A 38 -14.20 36.86 31.68
C LEU A 38 -13.70 35.58 32.36
N ASP A 39 -13.04 35.72 33.50
CA ASP A 39 -12.50 34.58 34.24
C ASP A 39 -13.39 34.15 35.41
N ARG A 40 -12.99 33.07 36.09
CA ARG A 40 -13.72 32.57 37.26
C ARG A 40 -13.79 33.60 38.40
N SER A 41 -12.74 34.38 38.61
CA SER A 41 -12.69 35.36 39.69
C SER A 41 -13.68 36.51 39.47
N ASP A 42 -13.89 36.92 38.21
CA ASP A 42 -14.93 37.88 37.82
C ASP A 42 -16.34 37.34 38.10
N LEU A 43 -16.59 36.08 37.73
CA LEU A 43 -17.87 35.39 37.97
C LEU A 43 -18.19 35.25 39.47
N GLU A 44 -17.18 34.95 40.30
CA GLU A 44 -17.32 34.86 41.76
C GLU A 44 -17.49 36.24 42.42
N ALA A 45 -16.84 37.27 41.88
CA ALA A 45 -16.98 38.65 42.35
C ALA A 45 -18.34 39.27 41.96
N GLY A 46 -18.96 38.80 40.87
CA GLY A 46 -20.15 39.42 40.29
C GLY A 46 -19.85 40.78 39.65
N GLU A 47 -18.62 40.98 39.17
CA GLU A 47 -18.18 42.23 38.52
C GLU A 47 -17.27 41.91 37.34
N PHE A 48 -17.53 42.51 36.17
CA PHE A 48 -16.68 42.39 34.98
C PHE A 48 -16.63 43.70 34.20
N GLY A 49 -15.43 44.20 33.86
CA GLY A 49 -15.29 45.45 33.11
C GLY A 49 -15.96 46.67 33.76
N GLY A 50 -16.10 46.68 35.10
CA GLY A 50 -16.83 47.70 35.87
C GLY A 50 -18.36 47.55 35.87
N GLN A 51 -18.90 46.46 35.32
CA GLN A 51 -20.32 46.10 35.34
C GLN A 51 -20.58 45.12 36.50
N ASN A 52 -21.40 45.52 37.48
CA ASN A 52 -21.84 44.62 38.54
C ASN A 52 -23.04 43.80 38.07
N PHE A 53 -23.01 42.48 38.30
CA PHE A 53 -24.09 41.55 37.99
C PHE A 53 -24.35 40.58 39.16
N ILE A 54 -25.56 40.03 39.18
CA ILE A 54 -25.93 38.93 40.09
C ILE A 54 -26.01 37.68 39.25
N LEU A 55 -25.05 36.77 39.42
CA LEU A 55 -25.05 35.50 38.70
C LEU A 55 -26.35 34.72 38.99
N GLY A 56 -27.07 34.36 37.92
CA GLY A 56 -28.37 33.70 38.01
C GLY A 56 -29.16 33.78 36.71
N SER A 57 -30.36 33.22 36.68
CA SER A 57 -31.20 33.14 35.46
C SER A 57 -31.67 34.45 34.85
N GLY A 58 -31.45 35.58 35.53
CA GLY A 58 -31.66 36.92 34.96
C GLY A 58 -30.44 37.47 34.21
N THR A 59 -29.31 36.76 34.21
CA THR A 59 -28.04 37.26 33.67
C THR A 59 -27.71 36.61 32.34
N THR A 60 -27.30 37.42 31.37
CA THR A 60 -26.86 37.00 30.03
C THR A 60 -25.45 37.51 29.77
N PHE A 61 -24.55 36.61 29.40
CA PHE A 61 -23.20 36.93 28.94
C PHE A 61 -23.18 36.91 27.41
N GLU A 62 -22.88 38.05 26.80
CA GLU A 62 -22.75 38.22 25.35
C GLU A 62 -21.27 38.29 25.00
N VAL A 63 -20.70 37.18 24.53
CA VAL A 63 -19.29 37.08 24.15
C VAL A 63 -19.18 37.36 22.66
N ARG A 64 -18.60 38.51 22.32
CA ARG A 64 -18.45 38.96 20.93
C ARG A 64 -17.12 38.50 20.34
N SER A 65 -16.93 38.78 19.06
CA SER A 65 -15.71 38.47 18.33
C SER A 65 -14.46 38.99 19.06
N GLY A 66 -13.52 38.08 19.35
CA GLY A 66 -12.29 38.36 20.09
C GLY A 66 -12.44 38.43 21.61
N GLY A 67 -13.66 38.36 22.14
CA GLY A 67 -13.94 38.23 23.58
C GLY A 67 -13.86 36.78 24.03
N GLN A 68 -13.53 36.56 25.30
CA GLN A 68 -13.22 35.22 25.80
C GLN A 68 -13.88 34.93 27.15
N ILE A 69 -14.34 33.70 27.34
CA ILE A 69 -14.57 33.14 28.68
C ILE A 69 -13.33 32.32 29.02
N GLY A 70 -12.63 32.72 30.08
CA GLY A 70 -11.41 32.05 30.54
C GLY A 70 -11.68 30.67 31.13
N ALA A 71 -10.62 29.91 31.39
CA ALA A 71 -10.74 28.57 31.99
C ALA A 71 -11.47 28.59 33.36
N LEU A 72 -12.52 27.78 33.50
CA LEU A 72 -13.39 27.77 34.70
C LEU A 72 -13.13 26.62 35.68
N ARG A 73 -12.27 25.66 35.30
CA ARG A 73 -12.03 24.44 36.08
C ARG A 73 -10.88 24.58 37.08
N GLU A 74 -11.07 24.05 38.29
CA GLU A 74 -10.01 23.83 39.28
C GLU A 74 -9.53 22.37 39.25
N GLY A 75 -8.27 22.13 38.87
CA GLY A 75 -7.58 20.83 38.99
C GLY A 75 -7.55 19.94 37.74
N ILE A 76 -6.90 18.77 37.87
CA ILE A 76 -6.66 17.78 36.78
C ILE A 76 -7.93 16.94 36.51
N ARG A 77 -8.20 16.65 35.21
CA ARG A 77 -9.29 15.86 34.60
C ARG A 77 -9.87 14.70 35.44
N VAL A 78 -10.79 14.97 36.38
CA VAL A 78 -11.59 13.91 37.04
C VAL A 78 -13.03 14.38 37.31
N ILE A 79 -13.98 14.08 36.40
CA ILE A 79 -15.43 13.91 36.69
C ILE A 79 -16.12 15.18 37.31
N PRO A 80 -17.46 15.28 37.47
CA PRO A 80 -18.16 16.57 37.66
C PRO A 80 -18.16 17.34 39.00
N PRO A 81 -17.50 17.00 40.14
CA PRO A 81 -17.71 17.82 41.34
C PRO A 81 -17.17 19.26 41.25
N ASN A 82 -16.43 19.61 40.18
CA ASN A 82 -15.76 20.91 40.04
C ASN A 82 -16.30 21.75 38.86
N ALA A 83 -17.49 21.45 38.33
CA ALA A 83 -18.11 22.30 37.30
C ALA A 83 -18.55 23.65 37.91
N PHE A 84 -18.31 24.75 37.20
CA PHE A 84 -18.76 26.08 37.63
C PHE A 84 -20.28 26.22 37.42
N ASP A 85 -21.01 26.59 38.47
CA ASP A 85 -22.48 26.78 38.43
C ASP A 85 -22.81 28.24 38.09
N PHE A 86 -23.50 28.45 36.97
CA PHE A 86 -23.91 29.78 36.51
C PHE A 86 -25.27 30.24 37.04
N GLY A 87 -25.91 29.47 37.93
CA GLY A 87 -27.17 29.85 38.57
C GLY A 87 -28.36 29.94 37.61
N GLY A 88 -28.28 29.30 36.44
CA GLY A 88 -29.26 29.34 35.37
C GLY A 88 -29.07 30.48 34.37
N ALA A 89 -27.93 31.18 34.39
CA ALA A 89 -27.61 32.26 33.44
C ALA A 89 -27.57 31.77 31.98
N THR A 90 -27.54 32.72 31.04
CA THR A 90 -27.36 32.46 29.61
C THR A 90 -26.01 32.94 29.12
N ILE A 91 -25.33 32.16 28.28
CA ILE A 91 -24.09 32.53 27.59
C ILE A 91 -24.36 32.46 26.09
N ASN A 92 -24.08 33.54 25.37
CA ASN A 92 -24.15 33.60 23.92
C ASN A 92 -22.72 33.79 23.39
N LEU A 93 -22.19 32.78 22.71
CA LEU A 93 -20.89 32.81 22.04
C LEU A 93 -21.10 33.14 20.56
N GLY A 94 -20.76 34.37 20.17
CA GLY A 94 -20.83 34.79 18.77
C GLY A 94 -19.60 34.38 17.96
N ALA A 95 -19.64 34.69 16.66
CA ALA A 95 -18.55 34.37 15.74
C ALA A 95 -17.19 34.94 16.18
N GLY A 96 -16.19 34.07 16.32
CA GLY A 96 -14.85 34.43 16.79
C GLY A 96 -14.74 34.74 18.28
N ALA A 97 -15.79 34.48 19.07
CA ALA A 97 -15.68 34.36 20.53
C ALA A 97 -14.94 33.07 20.90
N VAL A 98 -14.26 33.07 22.04
CA VAL A 98 -13.54 31.88 22.54
C VAL A 98 -14.08 31.48 23.91
N PHE A 99 -14.40 30.21 24.09
CA PHE A 99 -14.47 29.59 25.40
C PHE A 99 -13.14 28.85 25.60
N GLU A 100 -12.32 29.35 26.51
CA GLU A 100 -11.00 28.79 26.75
C GLU A 100 -11.06 27.35 27.30
N HIS A 101 -9.95 26.67 27.10
CA HIS A 101 -9.77 25.26 27.35
C HIS A 101 -10.10 24.75 28.75
N ASP A 102 -10.46 23.46 28.79
CA ASP A 102 -10.67 22.66 29.99
C ASP A 102 -11.78 23.20 30.89
N SER A 103 -12.83 23.72 30.28
CA SER A 103 -13.94 24.33 31.00
C SER A 103 -15.04 23.32 31.32
N ALA A 104 -15.52 23.34 32.56
CA ALA A 104 -16.62 22.52 33.03
C ALA A 104 -17.69 23.43 33.65
N VAL A 105 -18.91 23.34 33.16
CA VAL A 105 -20.01 24.25 33.53
C VAL A 105 -21.27 23.48 33.91
N SER A 106 -22.11 24.08 34.73
CA SER A 106 -23.39 23.50 35.16
C SER A 106 -24.46 24.59 35.28
N ASN A 107 -25.73 24.16 35.17
CA ASN A 107 -26.90 25.02 35.39
C ASN A 107 -26.81 26.33 34.57
N VAL A 108 -26.70 26.20 33.26
CA VAL A 108 -26.46 27.30 32.31
C VAL A 108 -27.12 27.01 30.97
N VAL A 109 -27.66 28.03 30.32
CA VAL A 109 -28.04 27.97 28.91
C VAL A 109 -26.88 28.50 28.08
N ILE A 110 -26.38 27.73 27.11
CA ILE A 110 -25.27 28.15 26.25
C ILE A 110 -25.72 28.08 24.81
N ASN A 111 -25.59 29.19 24.08
CA ASN A 111 -25.83 29.25 22.65
C ASN A 111 -24.51 29.54 21.94
N VAL A 112 -24.10 28.67 21.02
CA VAL A 112 -22.87 28.81 20.24
C VAL A 112 -23.21 29.07 18.78
N ASP A 113 -22.77 30.21 18.25
CA ASP A 113 -22.99 30.62 16.87
C ASP A 113 -21.68 31.18 16.28
N GLY A 114 -20.82 30.28 15.82
CA GLY A 114 -19.54 30.56 15.15
C GLY A 114 -18.35 30.75 16.10
N GLY A 115 -18.54 30.52 17.40
CA GLY A 115 -17.48 30.57 18.42
C GLY A 115 -16.56 29.34 18.39
N LEU A 116 -15.39 29.46 19.02
CA LEU A 116 -14.45 28.38 19.27
C LEU A 116 -14.53 27.97 20.75
N ILE A 117 -14.76 26.69 21.01
CA ILE A 117 -14.45 26.09 22.30
C ILE A 117 -13.09 25.42 22.18
N ASP A 118 -12.07 26.05 22.76
CA ASP A 118 -10.68 25.61 22.66
C ASP A 118 -10.48 24.31 23.46
N ARG A 119 -9.88 23.29 22.86
CA ARG A 119 -9.66 21.96 23.44
C ARG A 119 -10.90 21.28 24.04
N SER A 120 -11.09 21.31 25.36
CA SER A 120 -12.02 20.43 26.11
C SER A 120 -13.19 21.20 26.73
N PHE A 121 -14.41 20.67 26.59
CA PHE A 121 -15.62 21.22 27.19
C PHE A 121 -16.50 20.16 27.86
N ASP A 122 -16.77 20.36 29.15
CA ASP A 122 -17.62 19.47 29.95
C ASP A 122 -18.96 20.19 30.26
N ALA A 123 -20.04 19.80 29.55
CA ALA A 123 -21.42 20.18 29.83
C ALA A 123 -21.97 19.34 31.00
N GLY A 124 -21.87 19.90 32.21
CA GLY A 124 -22.34 19.30 33.46
C GLY A 124 -23.86 19.29 33.64
N PRO A 125 -24.35 18.93 34.84
CA PRO A 125 -25.78 18.87 35.12
C PRO A 125 -26.49 20.21 34.96
N GLY A 126 -27.70 20.19 34.39
CA GLY A 126 -28.53 21.38 34.19
C GLY A 126 -28.04 22.32 33.08
N VAL A 127 -27.08 21.89 32.27
CA VAL A 127 -26.70 22.61 31.04
C VAL A 127 -27.74 22.38 29.96
N ASP A 128 -28.18 23.45 29.31
CA ASP A 128 -28.92 23.46 28.05
C ASP A 128 -28.04 24.10 26.98
N LEU A 129 -27.41 23.28 26.14
CA LEU A 129 -26.44 23.72 25.13
C LEU A 129 -27.07 23.65 23.73
N ASN A 130 -27.17 24.79 23.06
CA ASN A 130 -27.56 24.91 21.67
C ASN A 130 -26.34 25.28 20.82
N PHE A 131 -25.83 24.32 20.07
CA PHE A 131 -24.70 24.51 19.17
C PHE A 131 -25.22 24.74 17.75
N LEU A 132 -25.35 26.01 17.35
CA LEU A 132 -25.89 26.41 16.05
C LEU A 132 -24.84 26.32 14.95
N SER A 133 -23.61 26.73 15.26
CA SER A 133 -22.43 26.65 14.39
C SER A 133 -21.16 26.91 15.23
N GLY A 134 -19.97 26.64 14.70
CA GLY A 134 -18.69 26.87 15.38
C GLY A 134 -17.83 25.62 15.49
N THR A 135 -16.83 25.65 16.38
CA THR A 135 -15.87 24.54 16.54
C THR A 135 -15.66 24.19 18.00
N VAL A 136 -15.67 22.89 18.32
CA VAL A 136 -15.05 22.32 19.51
C VAL A 136 -13.78 21.62 19.06
N ASP A 137 -12.61 22.11 19.47
CA ASP A 137 -11.34 21.72 18.85
C ASP A 137 -10.91 20.28 19.15
N HIS A 138 -11.17 19.76 20.36
CA HIS A 138 -10.65 18.44 20.76
C HIS A 138 -11.65 17.52 21.47
N GLU A 139 -12.17 17.92 22.63
CA GLU A 139 -13.05 17.06 23.45
C GLU A 139 -14.35 17.76 23.85
N PHE A 140 -15.47 17.09 23.61
CA PHE A 140 -16.78 17.49 24.09
C PHE A 140 -17.35 16.38 24.99
N ALA A 141 -17.76 16.73 26.19
CA ALA A 141 -18.44 15.81 27.10
C ALA A 141 -19.78 16.37 27.57
N ALA A 142 -20.84 15.56 27.49
CA ALA A 142 -22.15 15.86 28.04
C ALA A 142 -22.47 14.90 29.19
N HIS A 143 -22.96 15.42 30.31
CA HIS A 143 -23.21 14.64 31.52
C HIS A 143 -24.70 14.50 31.87
N VAL A 144 -24.98 13.73 32.92
CA VAL A 144 -26.34 13.51 33.41
C VAL A 144 -27.11 14.82 33.62
N ASN A 145 -28.37 14.85 33.19
CA ASN A 145 -29.26 16.01 33.23
C ASN A 145 -28.81 17.22 32.39
N SER A 146 -27.90 17.06 31.42
CA SER A 146 -27.76 18.06 30.36
C SER A 146 -28.76 17.78 29.22
N GLN A 147 -29.08 18.84 28.49
CA GLN A 147 -29.77 18.82 27.20
C GLN A 147 -28.84 19.48 26.20
N VAL A 148 -28.55 18.80 25.10
CA VAL A 148 -27.63 19.30 24.07
C VAL A 148 -28.30 19.18 22.72
N SER A 149 -28.39 20.28 21.98
CA SER A 149 -28.89 20.32 20.60
C SER A 149 -27.77 20.80 19.68
N ILE A 150 -27.38 19.99 18.71
CA ILE A 150 -26.31 20.28 17.75
C ILE A 150 -26.95 20.41 16.36
N PHE A 151 -26.96 21.62 15.83
CA PHE A 151 -27.56 21.93 14.53
C PHE A 151 -26.53 21.95 13.40
N ASP A 152 -25.32 22.43 13.67
CA ASP A 152 -24.18 22.43 12.74
C ASP A 152 -22.87 22.65 13.53
N GLY A 153 -21.72 22.61 12.86
CA GLY A 153 -20.41 22.88 13.44
C GLY A 153 -19.44 21.70 13.38
N SER A 154 -18.22 21.93 13.86
CA SER A 154 -17.14 20.93 13.86
C SER A 154 -16.80 20.51 15.28
N PHE A 155 -16.76 19.20 15.54
CA PHE A 155 -16.35 18.61 16.80
C PHE A 155 -15.09 17.79 16.55
N GLY A 156 -14.06 18.05 17.34
CA GLY A 156 -12.76 17.39 17.25
C GLY A 156 -12.79 15.92 17.63
N ASP A 157 -11.66 15.43 18.09
CA ASP A 157 -11.37 13.99 18.16
C ASP A 157 -12.32 13.18 19.04
N ASN A 158 -12.89 13.77 20.10
CA ASN A 158 -13.62 13.00 21.10
C ASN A 158 -14.91 13.68 21.54
N THR A 159 -16.04 13.06 21.23
CA THR A 159 -17.35 13.41 21.80
C THR A 159 -17.85 12.29 22.71
N ARG A 160 -18.21 12.60 23.95
CA ARG A 160 -18.63 11.61 24.96
C ARG A 160 -19.91 12.03 25.68
N ILE A 161 -20.94 11.21 25.60
CA ILE A 161 -22.23 11.46 26.23
C ILE A 161 -22.38 10.53 27.44
N TYR A 162 -22.05 11.00 28.64
CA TYR A 162 -22.10 10.29 29.92
C TYR A 162 -23.49 10.25 30.57
N GLY A 163 -24.51 10.81 29.92
CA GLY A 163 -25.89 10.89 30.39
C GLY A 163 -26.64 12.03 29.72
N GLY A 164 -27.90 12.24 30.10
CA GLY A 164 -28.71 13.32 29.53
C GLY A 164 -29.23 13.01 28.12
N THR A 165 -29.71 14.04 27.43
CA THR A 165 -30.22 13.93 26.05
C THR A 165 -29.36 14.77 25.13
N THR A 166 -28.96 14.18 23.99
CA THR A 166 -28.23 14.87 22.93
C THR A 166 -28.93 14.64 21.61
N ASP A 167 -29.43 15.72 21.02
CA ASP A 167 -30.07 15.75 19.72
C ASP A 167 -29.10 16.31 18.68
N ILE A 168 -28.82 15.51 17.65
CA ILE A 168 -27.91 15.83 16.56
C ILE A 168 -28.74 15.98 15.28
N PHE A 169 -28.83 17.22 14.80
CA PHE A 169 -29.48 17.59 13.55
C PHE A 169 -28.47 17.83 12.42
N GLY A 170 -27.21 18.12 12.75
CA GLY A 170 -26.14 18.40 11.81
C GLY A 170 -24.76 18.44 12.48
N GLY A 171 -23.76 18.94 11.75
CA GLY A 171 -22.37 19.04 12.20
C GLY A 171 -21.49 17.85 11.80
N ASN A 172 -20.18 18.00 11.96
CA ASN A 172 -19.15 17.02 11.67
C ASN A 172 -18.40 16.63 12.95
N PHE A 173 -18.34 15.33 13.24
CA PHE A 173 -17.59 14.74 14.33
C PHE A 173 -16.39 13.98 13.77
N ALA A 174 -15.18 14.47 14.06
CA ALA A 174 -13.99 14.12 13.29
C ALA A 174 -13.51 12.67 13.48
N PHE A 175 -13.56 12.13 14.71
CA PHE A 175 -12.95 10.82 14.97
C PHE A 175 -13.71 9.86 15.88
N ARG A 176 -14.13 10.26 17.08
CA ARG A 176 -14.79 9.35 18.03
C ARG A 176 -16.02 9.96 18.67
N PHE A 177 -17.12 9.22 18.63
CA PHE A 177 -18.36 9.55 19.32
C PHE A 177 -18.79 8.40 20.23
N GLU A 178 -18.89 8.61 21.54
CA GLU A 178 -19.28 7.60 22.52
C GLU A 178 -20.61 7.94 23.21
N ALA A 179 -21.65 7.14 22.97
CA ALA A 179 -22.87 7.15 23.77
C ALA A 179 -22.67 6.23 24.99
N ARG A 180 -22.58 6.80 26.19
CA ARG A 180 -22.28 6.05 27.42
C ARG A 180 -23.51 5.80 28.28
N SER A 181 -23.33 5.10 29.39
CA SER A 181 -24.41 4.65 30.27
C SER A 181 -25.35 5.77 30.69
N GLY A 182 -26.66 5.58 30.51
CA GLY A 182 -27.70 6.55 30.87
C GLY A 182 -27.89 7.70 29.89
N SER A 183 -27.17 7.72 28.76
CA SER A 183 -27.38 8.70 27.70
C SER A 183 -28.54 8.31 26.78
N THR A 184 -29.23 9.32 26.27
CA THR A 184 -30.13 9.22 25.11
C THR A 184 -29.58 10.10 24.01
N VAL A 185 -29.20 9.49 22.88
CA VAL A 185 -28.68 10.21 21.71
C VAL A 185 -29.63 10.04 20.54
N ASN A 186 -30.12 11.14 19.98
CA ASN A 186 -30.97 11.13 18.79
C ASN A 186 -30.19 11.75 17.63
N ILE A 187 -30.02 11.00 16.55
CA ILE A 187 -29.29 11.41 15.35
C ILE A 187 -30.30 11.50 14.21
N SER A 188 -30.43 12.69 13.65
CA SER A 188 -31.31 13.00 12.51
C SER A 188 -30.58 13.62 11.33
N GLY A 189 -29.32 14.00 11.52
CA GLY A 189 -28.42 14.53 10.50
C GLY A 189 -26.99 14.60 11.03
N GLY A 190 -26.09 15.19 10.24
CA GLY A 190 -24.66 15.31 10.56
C GLY A 190 -23.83 14.12 10.07
N LEU A 191 -22.51 14.26 10.20
CA LEU A 191 -21.50 13.27 9.82
C LEU A 191 -20.72 12.85 11.07
N LEU A 192 -20.87 11.59 11.48
CA LEU A 192 -20.01 10.96 12.46
C LEU A 192 -18.94 10.16 11.70
N THR A 193 -17.79 10.79 11.44
CA THR A 193 -16.80 10.32 10.46
C THR A 193 -16.30 8.90 10.72
N SER A 194 -16.00 8.58 11.98
CA SER A 194 -15.60 7.22 12.36
C SER A 194 -15.84 6.93 13.85
N ASN A 195 -15.61 5.68 14.27
CA ASN A 195 -15.60 5.24 15.67
C ASN A 195 -16.81 5.70 16.50
N PHE A 196 -18.01 5.52 15.96
CA PHE A 196 -19.23 5.62 16.75
C PHE A 196 -19.35 4.40 17.69
N VAL A 197 -19.48 4.64 18.99
CA VAL A 197 -19.56 3.58 20.00
C VAL A 197 -20.78 3.77 20.88
N ALA A 198 -21.72 2.83 20.80
CA ALA A 198 -22.83 2.73 21.76
C ALA A 198 -22.42 1.81 22.91
N MET A 199 -22.17 2.36 24.09
CA MET A 199 -21.73 1.60 25.25
C MET A 199 -22.91 1.10 26.10
N ASN A 200 -22.60 0.25 27.07
CA ASN A 200 -23.57 -0.33 28.00
C ASN A 200 -24.51 0.71 28.65
N GLY A 201 -25.81 0.49 28.55
CA GLY A 201 -26.86 1.33 29.14
C GLY A 201 -27.15 2.63 28.38
N SER A 202 -26.59 2.81 27.19
CA SER A 202 -26.97 3.92 26.28
C SER A 202 -28.22 3.56 25.47
N THR A 203 -28.97 4.58 25.07
CA THR A 203 -30.05 4.48 24.07
C THR A 203 -29.74 5.43 22.92
N VAL A 204 -29.71 4.91 21.70
CA VAL A 204 -29.41 5.70 20.50
C VAL A 204 -30.53 5.49 19.46
N ALA A 205 -31.08 6.58 18.95
CA ALA A 205 -32.02 6.56 17.84
C ALA A 205 -31.39 7.24 16.63
N ILE A 206 -31.33 6.55 15.50
CA ILE A 206 -30.76 7.03 14.24
C ILE A 206 -31.92 7.11 13.22
N SER A 207 -32.13 8.30 12.68
CA SER A 207 -33.23 8.63 11.77
C SER A 207 -32.77 9.36 10.50
N GLY A 208 -31.47 9.68 10.42
CA GLY A 208 -30.81 10.37 9.33
C GLY A 208 -29.35 10.66 9.69
N GLY A 209 -28.63 11.29 8.76
CA GLY A 209 -27.19 11.55 8.89
C GLY A 209 -26.33 10.39 8.42
N ILE A 210 -25.01 10.56 8.55
CA ILE A 210 -24.01 9.57 8.14
C ILE A 210 -23.30 9.04 9.39
N ILE A 211 -23.32 7.73 9.57
CA ILE A 211 -22.53 7.01 10.56
C ILE A 211 -21.39 6.33 9.81
N GLY A 212 -20.20 6.92 9.84
CA GLY A 212 -19.05 6.43 9.09
C GLY A 212 -18.42 5.16 9.69
N ARG A 213 -17.20 4.88 9.24
CA ARG A 213 -16.53 3.59 9.43
C ARG A 213 -16.22 3.27 10.90
N ASN A 214 -16.08 1.99 11.21
CA ASN A 214 -15.65 1.46 12.52
C ASN A 214 -16.64 1.70 13.68
N SER A 215 -17.90 1.35 13.49
CA SER A 215 -18.95 1.56 14.48
C SER A 215 -19.20 0.32 15.35
N ASP A 216 -19.22 0.49 16.69
CA ASP A 216 -19.39 -0.61 17.64
C ASP A 216 -20.58 -0.43 18.58
N LEU A 217 -21.52 -1.38 18.55
CA LEU A 217 -22.58 -1.49 19.53
C LEU A 217 -22.18 -2.50 20.60
N GLN A 218 -21.79 -2.00 21.78
CA GLN A 218 -21.33 -2.85 22.89
C GLN A 218 -22.50 -3.47 23.65
N GLY A 219 -22.20 -4.55 24.39
CA GLY A 219 -23.17 -5.26 25.21
C GLY A 219 -23.96 -4.35 26.16
N GLY A 220 -25.29 -4.44 26.10
CA GLY A 220 -26.24 -3.67 26.89
C GLY A 220 -26.57 -2.27 26.36
N SER A 221 -26.09 -1.89 25.17
CA SER A 221 -26.60 -0.74 24.43
C SER A 221 -27.94 -1.08 23.73
N ALA A 222 -28.77 -0.06 23.51
CA ALA A 222 -30.00 -0.18 22.73
C ALA A 222 -29.96 0.84 21.58
N VAL A 223 -29.94 0.37 20.33
CA VAL A 223 -29.88 1.20 19.13
C VAL A 223 -31.06 0.91 18.22
N SER A 224 -31.70 1.95 17.72
CA SER A 224 -32.79 1.87 16.75
C SER A 224 -32.44 2.66 15.50
N MET A 225 -32.55 2.03 14.32
CA MET A 225 -32.32 2.66 13.02
C MET A 225 -33.64 2.78 12.27
N THR A 226 -33.95 3.98 11.82
CA THR A 226 -35.12 4.34 11.01
C THR A 226 -34.73 5.13 9.77
N GLY A 227 -33.45 5.46 9.62
CA GLY A 227 -32.87 6.24 8.54
C GLY A 227 -31.36 6.44 8.75
N GLY A 228 -30.71 7.06 7.77
CA GLY A 228 -29.27 7.33 7.74
C GLY A 228 -28.51 6.47 6.73
N ALA A 229 -27.25 6.84 6.50
CA ALA A 229 -26.28 6.07 5.74
C ALA A 229 -25.17 5.55 6.67
N PHE A 230 -24.62 4.38 6.36
CA PHE A 230 -23.72 3.65 7.26
C PHE A 230 -22.47 3.22 6.49
N GLY A 231 -21.30 3.51 7.05
CA GLY A 231 -20.03 3.04 6.50
C GLY A 231 -19.62 1.68 7.03
N GLU A 232 -18.51 1.19 6.49
CA GLU A 232 -17.95 -0.13 6.76
C GLU A 232 -17.65 -0.38 8.25
N ARG A 233 -17.63 -1.68 8.61
CA ARG A 233 -17.35 -2.17 9.97
C ARG A 233 -18.38 -1.68 10.98
N PHE A 234 -19.65 -1.80 10.66
CA PHE A 234 -20.75 -1.66 11.60
C PHE A 234 -20.94 -2.98 12.35
N ARG A 235 -20.67 -2.97 13.66
CA ARG A 235 -20.66 -4.20 14.49
C ARG A 235 -21.66 -4.15 15.62
N ALA A 236 -22.57 -5.12 15.65
CA ALA A 236 -23.39 -5.41 16.81
C ALA A 236 -22.77 -6.53 17.65
N LEU A 237 -22.07 -6.16 18.72
CA LEU A 237 -21.37 -7.11 19.58
C LEU A 237 -22.34 -7.85 20.52
N SER A 238 -21.92 -9.01 21.03
CA SER A 238 -22.75 -9.86 21.89
C SER A 238 -23.37 -9.08 23.07
N GLY A 239 -24.68 -9.23 23.22
CA GLY A 239 -25.47 -8.58 24.27
C GLY A 239 -25.93 -7.16 23.96
N SER A 240 -25.58 -6.58 22.80
CA SER A 240 -26.20 -5.35 22.30
C SER A 240 -27.62 -5.63 21.77
N SER A 241 -28.41 -4.57 21.61
CA SER A 241 -29.76 -4.64 21.03
C SER A 241 -29.88 -3.64 19.90
N LEU A 242 -29.85 -4.13 18.66
CA LEU A 242 -30.07 -3.36 17.44
C LEU A 242 -31.47 -3.65 16.86
N SER A 243 -32.25 -2.60 16.62
CA SER A 243 -33.51 -2.66 15.89
C SER A 243 -33.39 -1.92 14.57
N ILE A 244 -33.53 -2.61 13.44
CA ILE A 244 -33.57 -1.99 12.11
C ILE A 244 -35.04 -1.91 11.68
N VAL A 245 -35.55 -0.70 11.53
CA VAL A 245 -36.97 -0.43 11.27
C VAL A 245 -37.14 0.02 9.82
N GLY A 246 -37.86 -0.77 9.02
CA GLY A 246 -37.94 -0.58 7.58
C GLY A 246 -38.68 -1.69 6.85
N GLY A 247 -38.39 -1.88 5.57
CA GLY A 247 -38.96 -2.94 4.73
C GLY A 247 -37.99 -3.33 3.62
N GLU A 248 -38.47 -4.14 2.67
CA GLU A 248 -37.65 -4.59 1.51
C GLU A 248 -36.35 -5.32 1.94
N PHE A 249 -36.35 -5.94 3.12
CA PHE A 249 -35.16 -6.61 3.65
C PHE A 249 -34.80 -7.86 2.83
N THR A 250 -33.52 -7.94 2.46
CA THR A 250 -32.93 -9.09 1.77
C THR A 250 -31.67 -9.55 2.49
N LEU A 251 -31.45 -10.86 2.51
CA LEU A 251 -30.20 -11.49 2.92
C LEU A 251 -29.68 -12.28 1.72
N ASN A 252 -28.52 -11.91 1.20
CA ASN A 252 -27.89 -12.52 0.02
C ASN A 252 -28.90 -12.55 -1.15
N GLY A 253 -29.44 -11.37 -1.45
CA GLY A 253 -30.48 -11.14 -2.45
C GLY A 253 -31.87 -11.72 -2.17
N SER A 254 -32.00 -12.61 -1.18
CA SER A 254 -33.25 -13.31 -0.88
C SER A 254 -34.09 -12.55 0.16
N PRO A 255 -35.41 -12.33 -0.06
CA PRO A 255 -36.25 -11.63 0.91
C PRO A 255 -36.29 -12.32 2.29
N VAL A 256 -36.13 -11.54 3.37
CA VAL A 256 -36.16 -12.03 4.75
C VAL A 256 -37.08 -11.19 5.65
N SER A 257 -37.60 -11.81 6.70
CA SER A 257 -38.35 -11.11 7.77
C SER A 257 -37.62 -11.11 9.12
N SER A 258 -36.53 -11.88 9.22
CA SER A 258 -35.69 -12.04 10.40
C SER A 258 -34.34 -12.62 9.99
N LEU A 259 -33.29 -12.35 10.76
CA LEU A 259 -31.99 -12.97 10.56
C LEU A 259 -31.97 -14.44 11.03
N PRO A 260 -31.08 -15.28 10.47
CA PRO A 260 -30.87 -16.66 10.93
C PRO A 260 -30.44 -16.76 12.40
N ASP A 261 -30.69 -17.95 12.99
CA ASP A 261 -30.17 -18.31 14.31
C ASP A 261 -28.63 -18.36 14.27
N GLY A 262 -27.99 -17.24 14.63
CA GLY A 262 -26.53 -17.11 14.47
C GLY A 262 -26.07 -15.68 14.23
N GLY A 263 -26.96 -14.81 13.72
CA GLY A 263 -26.58 -13.49 13.22
C GLY A 263 -26.18 -13.57 11.74
N LEU A 264 -25.41 -12.60 11.26
CA LEU A 264 -24.74 -12.74 9.96
C LEU A 264 -23.57 -13.72 10.10
N GLN A 265 -23.34 -14.50 9.06
CA GLN A 265 -22.17 -15.35 8.89
C GLN A 265 -21.19 -14.68 7.90
N PRO A 266 -19.90 -15.06 7.89
CA PRO A 266 -18.99 -14.64 6.83
C PRO A 266 -19.56 -14.92 5.43
N GLY A 267 -19.54 -13.91 4.55
CA GLY A 267 -20.17 -13.92 3.23
C GLY A 267 -21.65 -13.50 3.21
N ASP A 268 -22.27 -13.19 4.36
CA ASP A 268 -23.65 -12.70 4.37
C ASP A 268 -23.71 -11.19 4.08
N ALA A 269 -24.64 -10.77 3.23
CA ALA A 269 -24.96 -9.39 2.95
C ALA A 269 -26.46 -9.11 3.24
N LEU A 270 -26.72 -8.28 4.26
CA LEU A 270 -28.04 -7.81 4.66
C LEU A 270 -28.31 -6.43 4.09
N ALA A 271 -29.34 -6.29 3.27
CA ALA A 271 -29.75 -5.01 2.71
C ALA A 271 -31.24 -4.73 2.95
N GLY A 272 -31.65 -3.48 2.78
CA GLY A 272 -33.06 -3.09 2.79
C GLY A 272 -33.28 -1.59 2.76
N THR A 273 -34.54 -1.19 2.94
CA THR A 273 -34.96 0.21 2.97
C THR A 273 -35.46 0.58 4.36
N LEU A 274 -34.86 1.58 4.97
CA LEU A 274 -35.24 2.12 6.28
C LEU A 274 -36.57 2.87 6.21
N ALA A 275 -37.20 3.07 7.37
CA ALA A 275 -38.53 3.68 7.46
C ALA A 275 -38.64 5.09 6.86
N ASN A 276 -37.53 5.85 6.79
CA ASN A 276 -37.49 7.16 6.15
C ASN A 276 -37.25 7.11 4.62
N GLY A 277 -36.99 5.92 4.06
CA GLY A 277 -36.71 5.71 2.64
C GLY A 277 -35.23 5.55 2.28
N ASP A 278 -34.30 5.77 3.21
CA ASP A 278 -32.87 5.51 2.99
C ASP A 278 -32.61 4.02 2.78
N VAL A 279 -31.62 3.69 1.96
CA VAL A 279 -31.21 2.32 1.67
C VAL A 279 -29.93 2.02 2.43
N PHE A 280 -29.79 0.79 2.92
CA PHE A 280 -28.58 0.33 3.60
C PHE A 280 -28.17 -1.04 3.06
N LEU A 281 -26.87 -1.32 3.20
CA LEU A 281 -26.27 -2.63 2.98
C LEU A 281 -25.25 -2.84 4.10
N PHE A 282 -25.28 -4.02 4.71
CA PHE A 282 -24.25 -4.46 5.63
C PHE A 282 -23.72 -5.82 5.16
N ALA A 283 -22.43 -5.91 4.90
CA ALA A 283 -21.82 -7.11 4.34
C ALA A 283 -20.69 -7.65 5.22
N GLU A 284 -20.73 -8.97 5.45
CA GLU A 284 -19.70 -9.67 6.17
C GLU A 284 -18.58 -10.16 5.23
N VAL A 285 -17.74 -9.24 4.71
CA VAL A 285 -16.68 -9.57 3.74
C VAL A 285 -15.35 -9.90 4.44
N PRO A 286 -14.67 -11.02 4.12
CA PRO A 286 -13.34 -11.30 4.63
C PRO A 286 -12.36 -10.17 4.27
N ALA A 287 -11.47 -9.80 5.20
CA ALA A 287 -10.44 -8.79 4.93
C ALA A 287 -9.58 -9.22 3.72
N ASP A 288 -9.56 -8.41 2.66
CA ASP A 288 -8.71 -8.64 1.51
C ASP A 288 -7.34 -7.94 1.65
N VAL A 289 -6.43 -8.24 0.72
CA VAL A 289 -5.03 -7.81 0.73
C VAL A 289 -4.87 -6.31 0.43
N PHE A 290 -5.88 -5.65 -0.14
CA PHE A 290 -5.84 -4.25 -0.57
C PHE A 290 -6.61 -3.30 0.35
N SER A 291 -7.78 -3.74 0.81
CA SER A 291 -8.75 -2.87 1.45
C SER A 291 -8.45 -2.71 2.94
N GLY A 292 -7.83 -3.73 3.57
CA GLY A 292 -7.75 -3.80 5.04
C GLY A 292 -9.13 -3.69 5.70
N VAL A 293 -10.20 -3.82 4.91
CA VAL A 293 -11.58 -3.56 5.30
C VAL A 293 -11.95 -4.63 6.30
N ILE A 294 -12.44 -4.15 7.43
CA ILE A 294 -13.05 -5.02 8.40
C ILE A 294 -14.54 -5.02 8.10
N SER A 295 -14.99 -6.15 7.61
CA SER A 295 -16.36 -6.65 7.64
C SER A 295 -17.32 -6.04 8.68
N ASP A 296 -18.57 -5.80 8.27
CA ASP A 296 -19.69 -5.70 9.20
C ASP A 296 -19.87 -7.01 9.95
N SER A 297 -20.45 -6.97 11.15
CA SER A 297 -20.67 -8.21 11.91
C SER A 297 -21.77 -8.05 12.94
N PHE A 298 -22.73 -8.98 12.95
CA PHE A 298 -23.83 -8.99 13.90
C PHE A 298 -23.81 -10.30 14.67
N ALA A 299 -23.44 -10.24 15.95
CA ALA A 299 -23.44 -11.42 16.79
C ALA A 299 -24.88 -11.97 16.95
N SER A 300 -25.00 -13.28 17.14
CA SER A 300 -26.29 -13.95 17.32
C SER A 300 -27.19 -13.26 18.36
N GLY A 301 -28.45 -13.04 17.98
CA GLY A 301 -29.49 -12.47 18.84
C GLY A 301 -29.36 -10.97 19.13
N THR A 302 -28.42 -10.26 18.48
CA THR A 302 -28.24 -8.81 18.68
C THR A 302 -29.19 -7.96 17.83
N THR A 303 -29.59 -8.44 16.66
CA THR A 303 -30.30 -7.64 15.65
C THR A 303 -31.71 -8.14 15.42
N THR A 304 -32.67 -7.21 15.42
CA THR A 304 -34.09 -7.46 15.12
C THR A 304 -34.51 -6.61 13.93
N LEU A 305 -35.07 -7.25 12.91
CA LEU A 305 -35.71 -6.57 11.78
C LEU A 305 -37.16 -6.26 12.14
N VAL A 306 -37.55 -4.99 12.06
CA VAL A 306 -38.89 -4.50 12.41
C VAL A 306 -39.53 -3.94 11.15
N SER A 307 -40.54 -4.64 10.64
CA SER A 307 -41.27 -4.20 9.45
C SER A 307 -42.05 -2.90 9.71
N ALA A 308 -41.87 -1.92 8.83
CA ALA A 308 -42.59 -0.66 8.77
C ALA A 308 -43.16 -0.44 7.36
N PRO A 309 -44.31 0.24 7.23
CA PRO A 309 -44.84 0.61 5.93
C PRO A 309 -43.90 1.61 5.25
N LEU A 310 -43.49 1.31 4.01
CA LEU A 310 -42.71 2.19 3.16
C LEU A 310 -43.62 2.87 2.15
N ASP A 311 -43.28 4.10 1.79
CA ASP A 311 -43.87 4.75 0.62
C ASP A 311 -43.51 3.96 -0.64
N THR A 312 -44.38 3.99 -1.65
CA THR A 312 -44.11 3.32 -2.93
C THR A 312 -42.91 4.00 -3.60
N ALA A 313 -41.90 3.21 -3.96
CA ALA A 313 -40.75 3.74 -4.71
C ALA A 313 -41.22 4.36 -6.03
N ASP A 314 -40.71 5.54 -6.37
CA ASP A 314 -41.00 6.19 -7.64
C ASP A 314 -40.10 5.57 -8.71
N PRO A 315 -40.65 4.89 -9.73
CA PRO A 315 -39.86 4.27 -10.80
C PRO A 315 -39.50 5.27 -11.91
N GLU A 316 -39.91 6.55 -11.82
CA GLU A 316 -39.53 7.55 -12.81
C GLU A 316 -37.99 7.73 -12.81
N PRO A 317 -37.31 7.64 -13.96
CA PRO A 317 -35.87 7.82 -14.03
C PRO A 317 -35.43 9.19 -13.51
N MET A 318 -34.47 9.19 -12.59
CA MET A 318 -33.88 10.38 -12.01
C MET A 318 -32.64 10.81 -12.78
N THR A 319 -32.37 12.13 -12.83
CA THR A 319 -31.10 12.66 -13.36
C THR A 319 -30.51 13.64 -12.36
N VAL A 320 -29.27 13.41 -11.95
CA VAL A 320 -28.49 14.29 -11.08
C VAL A 320 -27.44 15.00 -11.92
N ALA A 321 -27.79 16.20 -12.39
CA ALA A 321 -26.90 17.01 -13.21
C ALA A 321 -26.15 18.10 -12.43
N THR A 322 -26.62 18.46 -11.24
CA THR A 322 -25.96 19.42 -10.35
C THR A 322 -26.30 19.13 -8.91
N GLY A 323 -25.35 19.34 -7.99
CA GLY A 323 -25.57 19.15 -6.55
C GLY A 323 -25.55 17.69 -6.13
N ILE A 324 -26.01 17.41 -4.91
CA ILE A 324 -25.98 16.06 -4.32
C ILE A 324 -27.30 15.34 -4.63
N GLY A 325 -27.20 14.11 -5.14
CA GLY A 325 -28.30 13.21 -5.42
C GLY A 325 -28.94 12.60 -4.16
N PRO A 326 -29.79 11.57 -4.32
CA PRO A 326 -30.35 10.84 -3.19
C PRO A 326 -29.26 10.06 -2.42
N SER A 327 -29.59 9.56 -1.23
CA SER A 327 -28.74 8.73 -0.38
C SER A 327 -28.63 7.27 -0.85
N GLY A 328 -29.50 6.82 -1.76
CA GLY A 328 -29.48 5.47 -2.32
C GLY A 328 -30.63 5.27 -3.31
N LEU A 329 -30.69 4.07 -3.90
CA LEU A 329 -31.75 3.65 -4.82
C LEU A 329 -32.46 2.40 -4.31
N ARG A 330 -33.78 2.47 -4.29
CA ARG A 330 -34.66 1.37 -3.92
C ARG A 330 -34.95 0.46 -5.13
N PRO A 331 -35.50 -0.74 -4.89
CA PRO A 331 -35.82 -1.67 -5.96
C PRO A 331 -36.69 -1.06 -7.07
N GLY A 332 -36.25 -1.23 -8.31
CA GLY A 332 -36.92 -0.75 -9.53
C GLY A 332 -36.67 0.71 -9.88
N GLN A 333 -35.89 1.46 -9.10
CA GLN A 333 -35.51 2.83 -9.43
C GLN A 333 -34.38 2.88 -10.45
N THR A 334 -34.31 4.00 -11.18
CA THR A 334 -33.23 4.27 -12.12
C THR A 334 -32.70 5.68 -11.90
N LEU A 335 -31.37 5.84 -11.85
CA LEU A 335 -30.72 7.14 -11.74
C LEU A 335 -29.62 7.30 -12.79
N THR A 336 -29.49 8.48 -13.35
CA THR A 336 -28.37 8.89 -14.19
C THR A 336 -27.62 10.05 -13.54
N LEU A 337 -26.35 9.85 -13.21
CA LEU A 337 -25.42 10.87 -12.75
C LEU A 337 -24.68 11.44 -13.95
N THR A 338 -24.67 12.76 -14.10
CA THR A 338 -23.94 13.44 -15.18
C THR A 338 -22.97 14.47 -14.60
N ASP A 339 -22.11 15.03 -15.45
CA ASP A 339 -21.17 16.09 -15.08
C ASP A 339 -21.80 17.21 -14.24
N GLY A 340 -21.15 17.52 -13.12
CA GLY A 340 -21.60 18.54 -12.15
C GLY A 340 -22.50 18.01 -11.04
N GLY A 341 -23.03 16.79 -11.18
CA GLY A 341 -23.71 16.06 -10.11
C GLY A 341 -22.74 15.34 -9.17
N ALA A 342 -23.22 15.03 -7.97
CA ALA A 342 -22.53 14.15 -7.03
C ALA A 342 -23.49 13.17 -6.34
N LEU A 343 -23.03 11.98 -6.02
CA LEU A 343 -23.68 11.07 -5.07
C LEU A 343 -22.93 11.09 -3.73
N PRO A 344 -23.63 11.05 -2.59
CA PRO A 344 -22.98 11.05 -1.28
C PRO A 344 -22.19 9.75 -1.05
N SER A 345 -21.28 9.76 -0.06
CA SER A 345 -20.65 8.53 0.44
C SER A 345 -21.67 7.56 1.02
N TYR A 346 -21.33 6.27 1.02
CA TYR A 346 -22.17 5.16 1.49
C TYR A 346 -23.48 5.05 0.70
N PHE A 347 -23.42 5.34 -0.59
CA PHE A 347 -24.56 5.24 -1.46
C PHE A 347 -24.84 3.76 -1.76
N VAL A 348 -26.08 3.34 -1.60
CA VAL A 348 -26.47 1.94 -1.86
C VAL A 348 -27.45 1.89 -3.02
N ALA A 349 -27.15 1.08 -4.04
CA ALA A 349 -28.06 0.68 -5.10
C ALA A 349 -28.61 -0.73 -4.82
N LEU A 350 -29.89 -0.83 -4.44
CA LEU A 350 -30.55 -2.10 -4.13
C LEU A 350 -31.65 -2.42 -5.14
N GLY A 351 -31.48 -3.48 -5.95
CA GLY A 351 -32.48 -3.86 -6.94
C GLY A 351 -32.71 -2.79 -8.02
N ALA A 352 -31.72 -1.94 -8.29
CA ALA A 352 -31.85 -0.69 -9.03
C ALA A 352 -30.94 -0.62 -10.26
N ALA A 353 -31.13 0.41 -11.08
CA ALA A 353 -30.24 0.74 -12.18
C ALA A 353 -29.55 2.10 -11.94
N LEU A 354 -28.22 2.12 -11.95
CA LEU A 354 -27.42 3.33 -11.76
C LEU A 354 -26.51 3.54 -12.96
N ASN A 355 -26.73 4.63 -13.69
CA ASN A 355 -25.88 5.05 -14.79
C ASN A 355 -25.02 6.24 -14.33
N ILE A 356 -23.70 6.12 -14.43
CA ILE A 356 -22.76 7.19 -14.13
C ILE A 356 -22.08 7.58 -15.44
N GLU A 357 -22.52 8.69 -16.01
CA GLU A 357 -21.98 9.26 -17.26
C GLU A 357 -20.89 10.32 -16.98
N GLY A 358 -20.77 10.76 -15.74
CA GLY A 358 -19.86 11.81 -15.27
C GLY A 358 -20.13 12.17 -13.81
N GLY A 359 -19.48 13.22 -13.30
CA GLY A 359 -19.65 13.67 -11.91
C GLY A 359 -18.79 12.89 -10.90
N PHE A 360 -19.18 12.98 -9.62
CA PHE A 360 -18.44 12.38 -8.50
C PHE A 360 -19.32 11.46 -7.67
N VAL A 361 -18.86 10.24 -7.39
CA VAL A 361 -19.48 9.34 -6.40
C VAL A 361 -18.60 9.31 -5.16
N GLY A 362 -19.18 9.57 -4.00
CA GLY A 362 -18.46 9.49 -2.74
C GLY A 362 -17.97 8.07 -2.41
N ASP A 363 -17.17 7.98 -1.36
CA ASP A 363 -16.66 6.74 -0.76
C ASP A 363 -17.74 5.66 -0.57
N ASP A 364 -17.39 4.39 -0.84
CA ASP A 364 -18.19 3.17 -0.63
C ASP A 364 -19.56 3.17 -1.34
N LEU A 365 -19.54 3.07 -2.68
CA LEU A 365 -20.74 2.75 -3.46
C LEU A 365 -21.00 1.24 -3.41
N ASP A 366 -22.11 0.83 -2.78
CA ASP A 366 -22.50 -0.58 -2.74
C ASP A 366 -23.64 -0.90 -3.71
N ALA A 367 -23.52 -2.01 -4.41
CA ALA A 367 -24.56 -2.53 -5.31
C ALA A 367 -24.96 -3.95 -4.90
N MET A 368 -26.26 -4.19 -4.73
CA MET A 368 -26.83 -5.53 -4.54
C MET A 368 -28.04 -5.74 -5.44
N ASN A 369 -28.07 -6.84 -6.19
CA ASN A 369 -29.08 -7.13 -7.22
C ASN A 369 -29.32 -5.96 -8.18
N SER A 370 -28.28 -5.18 -8.46
CA SER A 370 -28.36 -3.93 -9.21
C SER A 370 -27.53 -3.98 -10.48
N VAL A 371 -27.91 -3.16 -11.45
CA VAL A 371 -27.11 -2.91 -12.66
C VAL A 371 -26.47 -1.54 -12.53
N VAL A 372 -25.14 -1.48 -12.49
CA VAL A 372 -24.39 -0.24 -12.43
C VAL A 372 -23.58 -0.11 -13.72
N SER A 373 -23.77 0.98 -14.45
CA SER A 373 -23.02 1.28 -15.67
C SER A 373 -22.26 2.59 -15.49
N VAL A 374 -20.94 2.53 -15.50
CA VAL A 374 -20.05 3.68 -15.40
C VAL A 374 -19.40 3.88 -16.75
N SER A 375 -19.59 5.06 -17.33
CA SER A 375 -19.03 5.43 -18.65
C SER A 375 -18.17 6.69 -18.60
N GLY A 376 -18.08 7.32 -17.43
CA GLY A 376 -17.23 8.46 -17.12
C GLY A 376 -17.35 8.87 -15.65
N GLY A 377 -16.66 9.92 -15.23
CA GLY A 377 -16.68 10.41 -13.85
C GLY A 377 -15.66 9.74 -12.92
N GLU A 378 -15.65 10.19 -11.67
CA GLU A 378 -14.73 9.74 -10.62
C GLU A 378 -15.50 9.06 -9.48
N PHE A 379 -14.96 7.96 -8.96
CA PHE A 379 -15.44 7.28 -7.76
C PHE A 379 -14.26 6.80 -6.90
N GLU A 380 -14.47 6.67 -5.60
CA GLU A 380 -13.44 6.13 -4.71
C GLU A 380 -13.50 4.60 -4.70
N SER A 381 -14.63 4.02 -4.30
CA SER A 381 -14.86 2.57 -4.28
C SER A 381 -16.23 2.17 -4.83
N ILE A 382 -16.28 1.02 -5.52
CA ILE A 382 -17.53 0.34 -5.91
C ILE A 382 -17.45 -1.12 -5.49
N ASP A 383 -18.36 -1.56 -4.62
CA ASP A 383 -18.45 -2.94 -4.19
C ASP A 383 -19.78 -3.56 -4.70
N ALA A 384 -19.63 -4.60 -5.51
CA ALA A 384 -20.73 -5.33 -6.11
C ALA A 384 -20.97 -6.63 -5.34
N PHE A 385 -22.19 -6.83 -4.86
CA PHE A 385 -22.65 -8.01 -4.13
C PHE A 385 -23.65 -8.81 -4.96
N ASP A 386 -24.13 -9.93 -4.40
CA ASP A 386 -25.02 -10.90 -5.02
C ASP A 386 -26.04 -10.34 -6.02
N GLY A 387 -26.02 -10.94 -7.21
CA GLY A 387 -26.90 -10.62 -8.33
C GLY A 387 -26.59 -9.28 -9.03
N SER A 388 -25.51 -8.59 -8.68
CA SER A 388 -25.16 -7.31 -9.30
C SER A 388 -24.28 -7.47 -10.54
N GLU A 389 -24.51 -6.58 -11.50
CA GLU A 389 -23.72 -6.44 -12.72
C GLU A 389 -23.16 -5.02 -12.75
N VAL A 390 -21.84 -4.89 -12.77
CA VAL A 390 -21.14 -3.60 -12.85
C VAL A 390 -20.33 -3.54 -14.14
N ASP A 391 -20.67 -2.61 -15.02
CA ASP A 391 -19.94 -2.34 -16.26
C ASP A 391 -19.19 -1.02 -16.15
N LEU A 392 -17.86 -1.08 -16.16
CA LEU A 392 -16.95 0.05 -16.11
C LEU A 392 -16.36 0.26 -17.51
N SER A 393 -16.67 1.40 -18.11
CA SER A 393 -16.35 1.72 -19.49
C SER A 393 -16.00 3.21 -19.65
N GLY A 394 -15.68 3.62 -20.88
CA GLY A 394 -15.39 5.02 -21.20
C GLY A 394 -14.13 5.52 -20.49
N ASP A 395 -14.18 6.70 -19.87
CA ASP A 395 -13.05 7.33 -19.16
C ASP A 395 -13.19 7.29 -17.63
N ALA A 396 -13.93 6.31 -17.10
CA ALA A 396 -14.15 6.14 -15.66
C ALA A 396 -12.82 5.97 -14.89
N VAL A 397 -12.69 6.67 -13.76
CA VAL A 397 -11.51 6.59 -12.88
C VAL A 397 -11.95 6.17 -11.49
N GLY A 398 -11.30 5.13 -10.95
CA GLY A 398 -11.62 4.59 -9.64
C GLY A 398 -10.42 4.08 -8.85
N ASP A 399 -10.46 4.20 -7.52
CA ASP A 399 -9.38 3.69 -6.65
C ASP A 399 -9.57 2.20 -6.33
N ARG A 400 -10.81 1.77 -6.04
CA ARG A 400 -11.12 0.38 -5.67
C ARG A 400 -12.39 -0.13 -6.34
N VAL A 401 -12.37 -1.39 -6.77
CA VAL A 401 -13.56 -2.14 -7.13
C VAL A 401 -13.55 -3.51 -6.50
N GLY A 402 -14.71 -3.94 -5.98
CA GLY A 402 -14.91 -5.25 -5.37
C GLY A 402 -16.07 -5.98 -6.03
N ALA A 403 -15.92 -7.29 -6.24
CA ALA A 403 -16.99 -8.18 -6.66
C ALA A 403 -17.07 -9.38 -5.71
N TYR A 404 -18.23 -9.55 -5.08
CA TYR A 404 -18.49 -10.48 -4.00
C TYR A 404 -19.78 -11.26 -4.25
N ASP A 405 -19.80 -12.52 -3.83
CA ASP A 405 -20.97 -13.42 -3.85
C ASP A 405 -21.70 -13.51 -5.19
N ASN A 406 -21.10 -14.09 -6.24
CA ASN A 406 -21.69 -14.19 -7.59
C ASN A 406 -21.92 -12.85 -8.32
N ALA A 407 -21.23 -11.79 -7.93
CA ALA A 407 -21.27 -10.54 -8.67
C ALA A 407 -20.48 -10.65 -9.99
N VAL A 408 -20.87 -9.87 -11.00
CA VAL A 408 -20.18 -9.80 -12.29
C VAL A 408 -19.72 -8.37 -12.52
N MET A 409 -18.43 -8.21 -12.79
CA MET A 409 -17.84 -6.92 -13.13
C MET A 409 -17.13 -6.99 -14.48
N THR A 410 -17.31 -5.95 -15.30
CA THR A 410 -16.62 -5.80 -16.58
C THR A 410 -15.86 -4.48 -16.61
N VAL A 411 -14.63 -4.50 -17.13
CA VAL A 411 -13.79 -3.33 -17.37
C VAL A 411 -13.46 -3.23 -18.86
N SER A 412 -13.76 -2.09 -19.46
CA SER A 412 -13.56 -1.80 -20.88
C SER A 412 -13.32 -0.30 -21.13
N GLY A 413 -13.20 0.13 -22.39
CA GLY A 413 -12.88 1.51 -22.74
C GLY A 413 -11.47 1.93 -22.30
N GLU A 414 -11.35 3.19 -21.91
CA GLU A 414 -10.15 3.86 -21.35
C GLU A 414 -10.20 3.89 -19.81
N THR A 415 -11.05 3.06 -19.18
CA THR A 415 -11.22 3.00 -17.72
C THR A 415 -9.91 2.72 -17.01
N ALA A 416 -9.67 3.42 -15.90
CA ALA A 416 -8.48 3.25 -15.07
C ALA A 416 -8.88 2.95 -13.61
N ILE A 417 -8.51 1.75 -13.14
CA ILE A 417 -8.78 1.26 -11.78
C ILE A 417 -7.46 0.98 -11.06
N ALA A 418 -7.28 1.49 -9.85
CA ALA A 418 -6.08 1.17 -9.08
C ALA A 418 -6.13 -0.26 -8.52
N ASN A 419 -7.21 -0.68 -7.86
CA ASN A 419 -7.31 -2.00 -7.25
C ASN A 419 -8.63 -2.70 -7.56
N ALA A 420 -8.57 -3.97 -7.96
CA ALA A 420 -9.72 -4.83 -8.14
C ALA A 420 -9.59 -6.10 -7.26
N ALA A 421 -10.65 -6.40 -6.53
CA ALA A 421 -10.79 -7.62 -5.72
C ALA A 421 -12.03 -8.41 -6.16
N VAL A 422 -11.88 -9.73 -6.29
CA VAL A 422 -12.96 -10.63 -6.73
C VAL A 422 -12.98 -11.85 -5.82
N ARG A 423 -14.15 -12.23 -5.30
CA ARG A 423 -14.31 -13.33 -4.34
C ARG A 423 -15.62 -14.10 -4.53
N ASP A 424 -15.71 -15.26 -3.89
CA ASP A 424 -16.96 -15.99 -3.66
C ASP A 424 -17.77 -16.22 -4.96
N ASP A 425 -17.20 -17.02 -5.87
CA ASP A 425 -17.78 -17.35 -7.18
C ASP A 425 -18.03 -16.14 -8.12
N SER A 426 -17.51 -14.95 -7.78
CA SER A 426 -17.68 -13.74 -8.60
C SER A 426 -16.75 -13.71 -9.81
N GLU A 427 -17.09 -12.86 -10.78
CA GLU A 427 -16.37 -12.71 -12.03
C GLU A 427 -15.88 -11.28 -12.26
N LEU A 428 -14.62 -11.12 -12.66
CA LEU A 428 -14.09 -9.89 -13.24
C LEU A 428 -13.60 -10.14 -14.66
N SER A 429 -14.23 -9.49 -15.63
CA SER A 429 -13.86 -9.51 -17.05
C SER A 429 -13.15 -8.22 -17.44
N ILE A 430 -11.90 -8.30 -17.91
CA ILE A 430 -11.13 -7.15 -18.41
C ILE A 430 -10.98 -7.31 -19.93
N ALA A 431 -11.59 -6.38 -20.67
CA ALA A 431 -11.61 -6.35 -22.12
C ALA A 431 -10.74 -5.24 -22.72
N SER A 432 -10.60 -4.12 -22.02
CA SER A 432 -9.62 -3.06 -22.30
C SER A 432 -9.45 -2.19 -21.04
N GLY A 433 -8.79 -1.04 -21.16
CA GLY A 433 -8.53 -0.15 -20.02
C GLY A 433 -7.31 -0.57 -19.21
N GLN A 434 -7.16 -0.02 -18.01
CA GLN A 434 -6.04 -0.25 -17.11
C GLN A 434 -6.55 -0.64 -15.72
N VAL A 435 -6.04 -1.75 -15.19
CA VAL A 435 -6.25 -2.16 -13.80
C VAL A 435 -4.89 -2.39 -13.14
N LEU A 436 -4.47 -1.54 -12.21
CA LEU A 436 -3.10 -1.59 -11.69
C LEU A 436 -2.86 -2.86 -10.86
N ALA A 437 -3.83 -3.27 -10.06
CA ALA A 437 -3.71 -4.48 -9.26
C ALA A 437 -5.02 -5.27 -9.24
N VAL A 438 -4.93 -6.58 -9.46
CA VAL A 438 -6.07 -7.51 -9.43
C VAL A 438 -5.76 -8.63 -8.44
N SER A 439 -6.71 -8.95 -7.56
CA SER A 439 -6.68 -10.18 -6.75
C SER A 439 -7.97 -10.96 -6.83
N ALA A 440 -7.87 -12.28 -6.98
CA ALA A 440 -8.99 -13.23 -6.88
C ALA A 440 -8.79 -14.24 -5.74
N PHE A 441 -9.87 -14.50 -5.03
CA PHE A 441 -9.94 -15.43 -3.89
C PHE A 441 -11.23 -16.28 -3.96
N GLU A 442 -11.28 -17.38 -3.22
CA GLU A 442 -12.52 -18.13 -2.94
C GLU A 442 -13.34 -18.45 -4.21
N ASP A 443 -12.80 -19.30 -5.09
CA ASP A 443 -13.47 -19.76 -6.32
C ASP A 443 -13.79 -18.64 -7.36
N ALA A 444 -13.25 -17.43 -7.19
CA ALA A 444 -13.46 -16.33 -8.13
C ALA A 444 -12.84 -16.57 -9.52
N THR A 445 -13.38 -15.89 -10.53
CA THR A 445 -12.90 -15.95 -11.91
C THR A 445 -12.42 -14.58 -12.40
N ILE A 446 -11.22 -14.53 -12.98
CA ILE A 446 -10.72 -13.37 -13.73
C ILE A 446 -10.66 -13.76 -15.21
N ASN A 447 -11.31 -12.99 -16.07
CA ASN A 447 -11.28 -13.19 -17.52
C ASN A 447 -10.50 -12.06 -18.21
N LEU A 448 -9.41 -12.40 -18.91
CA LEU A 448 -8.60 -11.44 -19.64
C LEU A 448 -8.76 -11.63 -21.14
N THR A 449 -9.39 -10.67 -21.79
CA THR A 449 -9.50 -10.60 -23.26
C THR A 449 -8.76 -9.38 -23.84
N GLY A 450 -8.43 -8.43 -22.99
CA GLY A 450 -7.62 -7.27 -23.31
C GLY A 450 -7.23 -6.45 -22.09
N GLY A 451 -6.77 -5.23 -22.32
CA GLY A 451 -6.44 -4.27 -21.27
C GLY A 451 -5.11 -4.52 -20.55
N LEU A 452 -4.62 -3.47 -19.89
CA LEU A 452 -3.36 -3.45 -19.18
C LEU A 452 -3.58 -3.79 -17.71
N ILE A 453 -2.94 -4.86 -17.25
CA ILE A 453 -2.74 -5.06 -15.80
C ILE A 453 -1.41 -4.42 -15.42
N GLY A 454 -1.37 -3.54 -14.43
CA GLY A 454 -0.15 -2.80 -14.08
C GLY A 454 0.84 -3.63 -13.27
N GLU A 455 0.71 -3.52 -11.95
CA GLU A 455 1.65 -3.97 -10.95
C GLU A 455 1.47 -5.41 -10.53
N ARG A 456 0.24 -5.83 -10.24
CA ARG A 456 -0.02 -7.09 -9.54
C ARG A 456 -1.22 -7.83 -10.11
N LEU A 457 -1.04 -9.13 -10.32
CA LEU A 457 -2.12 -10.08 -10.61
C LEU A 457 -1.93 -11.27 -9.68
N THR A 458 -2.86 -11.45 -8.75
CA THR A 458 -2.84 -12.54 -7.76
C THR A 458 -4.12 -13.36 -7.87
N TRP A 459 -4.04 -14.68 -7.82
CA TRP A 459 -5.20 -15.54 -7.70
C TRP A 459 -4.83 -16.80 -6.92
N GLN A 460 -5.73 -17.22 -6.02
CA GLN A 460 -5.53 -18.34 -5.10
C GLN A 460 -6.88 -18.97 -4.69
N ASP A 461 -6.88 -19.92 -3.77
CA ASP A 461 -8.11 -20.51 -3.20
C ASP A 461 -9.08 -21.01 -4.28
N ASP A 462 -8.56 -21.88 -5.16
CA ASP A 462 -9.28 -22.48 -6.31
C ASP A 462 -9.81 -21.50 -7.37
N SER A 463 -9.50 -20.21 -7.24
CA SER A 463 -9.81 -19.19 -8.25
C SER A 463 -9.20 -19.51 -9.61
N LEU A 464 -9.89 -19.08 -10.67
CA LEU A 464 -9.53 -19.33 -12.07
C LEU A 464 -9.14 -18.05 -12.79
N LEU A 465 -7.94 -18.05 -13.38
CA LEU A 465 -7.57 -17.06 -14.39
C LEU A 465 -7.90 -17.62 -15.79
N THR A 466 -8.72 -16.92 -16.56
CA THR A 466 -8.92 -17.22 -17.98
C THR A 466 -8.26 -16.17 -18.86
N ILE A 467 -7.65 -16.61 -19.96
CA ILE A 467 -6.96 -15.74 -20.91
C ILE A 467 -7.40 -16.08 -22.33
N GLU A 468 -7.92 -15.11 -23.06
CA GLU A 468 -8.15 -15.18 -24.49
C GLU A 468 -7.08 -14.39 -25.24
N GLY A 469 -6.33 -15.05 -26.13
CA GLY A 469 -5.21 -14.40 -26.81
C GLY A 469 -4.49 -15.29 -27.81
N ALA A 470 -3.33 -14.84 -28.25
CA ALA A 470 -2.43 -15.54 -29.16
C ALA A 470 -0.98 -15.32 -28.71
N GLU A 471 -0.04 -15.82 -29.53
CA GLU A 471 1.40 -15.56 -29.37
C GLU A 471 2.01 -16.02 -28.02
N PHE A 472 1.36 -16.97 -27.33
CA PHE A 472 1.75 -17.45 -26.01
C PHE A 472 3.21 -17.95 -25.91
N ARG A 473 3.89 -17.52 -24.85
CA ARG A 473 5.21 -17.99 -24.39
C ARG A 473 5.07 -18.49 -22.96
N LEU A 474 5.57 -19.70 -22.71
CA LEU A 474 5.77 -20.21 -21.35
C LEU A 474 7.28 -20.32 -21.14
N ASN A 475 7.79 -19.60 -20.14
CA ASN A 475 9.22 -19.55 -19.80
C ASN A 475 10.09 -19.22 -21.02
N GLY A 476 9.65 -18.23 -21.80
CA GLY A 476 10.35 -17.71 -22.99
C GLY A 476 10.22 -18.59 -24.23
N SER A 477 9.65 -19.79 -24.11
CA SER A 477 9.45 -20.71 -25.24
C SER A 477 8.03 -20.64 -25.79
N PRO A 478 7.81 -20.75 -27.11
CA PRO A 478 6.47 -20.88 -27.68
C PRO A 478 5.67 -22.02 -27.03
N ALA A 479 4.50 -21.71 -26.47
CA ALA A 479 3.68 -22.69 -25.78
C ALA A 479 2.92 -23.57 -26.78
N VAL A 480 3.50 -24.71 -27.17
CA VAL A 480 2.86 -25.69 -28.07
C VAL A 480 1.70 -26.41 -27.38
N THR A 481 1.82 -26.65 -26.08
CA THR A 481 0.76 -27.14 -25.20
C THR A 481 0.53 -26.08 -24.14
N LEU A 482 -0.70 -25.60 -24.02
CA LEU A 482 -1.04 -24.56 -23.05
C LEU A 482 -1.16 -25.16 -21.64
N PRO A 483 -0.59 -24.52 -20.61
CA PRO A 483 -0.69 -25.00 -19.24
C PRO A 483 -2.13 -24.90 -18.73
N THR A 484 -2.49 -25.79 -17.81
CA THR A 484 -3.73 -25.70 -17.02
C THR A 484 -3.49 -25.16 -15.61
N SER A 485 -2.22 -25.00 -15.23
CA SER A 485 -1.79 -24.36 -14.00
C SER A 485 -0.41 -23.72 -14.19
N LEU A 486 -0.11 -22.67 -13.43
CA LEU A 486 1.22 -22.06 -13.37
C LEU A 486 1.90 -22.41 -12.05
N GLU A 487 3.15 -22.85 -12.11
CA GLU A 487 3.99 -23.10 -10.94
C GLU A 487 4.73 -21.83 -10.50
N VAL A 488 5.22 -21.81 -9.25
CA VAL A 488 6.08 -20.73 -8.78
C VAL A 488 7.35 -20.71 -9.63
N GLY A 489 7.70 -19.54 -10.17
CA GLY A 489 8.81 -19.34 -11.10
C GLY A 489 8.40 -19.33 -12.57
N ASP A 490 7.20 -19.82 -12.91
CA ASP A 490 6.73 -19.75 -14.30
C ASP A 490 6.47 -18.30 -14.74
N THR A 491 6.81 -18.02 -15.99
CA THR A 491 6.45 -16.81 -16.70
C THR A 491 5.56 -17.16 -17.88
N LEU A 492 4.35 -16.61 -17.90
CA LEU A 492 3.46 -16.62 -19.05
C LEU A 492 3.49 -15.24 -19.72
N ALA A 493 3.79 -15.20 -21.01
CA ALA A 493 3.60 -14.00 -21.81
C ALA A 493 2.70 -14.30 -23.01
N ALA A 494 1.90 -13.35 -23.43
CA ALA A 494 0.95 -13.51 -24.53
C ALA A 494 0.58 -12.15 -25.12
N THR A 495 -0.10 -12.20 -26.27
CA THR A 495 -0.85 -11.06 -26.80
C THR A 495 -2.34 -11.38 -26.70
N LEU A 496 -3.10 -10.62 -25.94
CA LEU A 496 -4.54 -10.76 -25.75
C LEU A 496 -5.34 -10.52 -27.03
N ALA A 497 -6.63 -10.82 -27.00
CA ALA A 497 -7.52 -10.75 -28.17
C ALA A 497 -7.63 -9.33 -28.75
N ASP A 498 -7.55 -8.29 -27.92
CA ASP A 498 -7.51 -6.88 -28.33
C ASP A 498 -6.15 -6.44 -28.91
N GLY A 499 -5.12 -7.29 -28.81
CA GLY A 499 -3.75 -7.00 -29.21
C GLY A 499 -2.83 -6.56 -28.07
N THR A 500 -3.32 -6.46 -26.83
CA THR A 500 -2.54 -6.06 -25.64
C THR A 500 -1.54 -7.13 -25.24
N VAL A 501 -0.30 -6.76 -24.98
CA VAL A 501 0.75 -7.67 -24.51
C VAL A 501 0.62 -7.82 -23.01
N ILE A 502 0.63 -9.07 -22.53
CA ILE A 502 0.71 -9.39 -21.11
C ILE A 502 1.95 -10.23 -20.83
N ILE A 503 2.53 -9.98 -19.66
CA ILE A 503 3.67 -10.71 -19.08
C ILE A 503 3.33 -10.90 -17.61
N ILE A 504 3.13 -12.15 -17.22
CA ILE A 504 2.73 -12.59 -15.89
C ILE A 504 3.83 -13.51 -15.38
N GLY A 505 4.56 -13.09 -14.35
CA GLY A 505 5.46 -13.96 -13.61
C GLY A 505 4.81 -14.39 -12.31
N ARG A 506 4.72 -15.69 -12.06
CA ARG A 506 4.25 -16.20 -10.77
C ARG A 506 5.43 -16.26 -9.80
N GLN A 507 5.71 -15.14 -9.15
CA GLN A 507 6.93 -14.97 -8.37
C GLN A 507 6.71 -15.09 -6.87
N PHE A 508 7.82 -15.36 -6.17
CA PHE A 508 7.91 -15.26 -4.72
C PHE A 508 7.36 -13.89 -4.28
N LEU A 509 6.25 -13.92 -3.52
CA LEU A 509 5.94 -12.87 -2.54
C LEU A 509 7.23 -12.59 -1.77
N GLU A 510 7.55 -11.31 -1.56
CA GLU A 510 8.82 -10.90 -0.95
C GLU A 510 9.18 -11.78 0.27
N PRO A 511 10.47 -12.13 0.46
CA PRO A 511 10.91 -12.88 1.63
C PRO A 511 10.70 -12.02 2.89
N GLY A 512 9.52 -12.17 3.49
CA GLY A 512 8.99 -11.34 4.57
C GLY A 512 7.56 -11.72 4.96
N THR A 513 6.77 -12.29 4.03
CA THR A 513 5.57 -13.05 4.41
C THR A 513 6.03 -14.38 5.02
N THR A 514 5.76 -14.59 6.30
CA THR A 514 6.02 -15.85 6.99
C THR A 514 5.53 -17.01 6.15
N ALA A 515 6.34 -18.06 6.05
CA ALA A 515 6.09 -19.29 5.29
C ALA A 515 4.89 -20.11 5.80
N GLU A 516 3.69 -19.53 5.80
CA GLU A 516 2.43 -20.25 5.89
C GLU A 516 1.85 -20.32 4.48
N THR A 517 1.96 -21.52 3.90
CA THR A 517 1.42 -21.96 2.60
C THR A 517 1.88 -21.13 1.41
N ALA A 518 2.94 -21.58 0.72
CA ALA A 518 3.09 -21.22 -0.69
C ALA A 518 1.76 -21.57 -1.39
N PRO A 519 1.09 -20.62 -2.06
CA PRO A 519 -0.19 -20.92 -2.70
C PRO A 519 0.02 -22.10 -3.65
N GLY A 520 -0.92 -23.06 -3.66
CA GLY A 520 -0.87 -24.22 -4.56
C GLY A 520 -0.80 -23.79 -6.05
N PRO A 521 -0.62 -24.73 -7.00
CA PRO A 521 -0.65 -24.40 -8.43
C PRO A 521 -1.89 -23.58 -8.76
N ALA A 522 -1.69 -22.43 -9.39
CA ALA A 522 -2.77 -21.49 -9.65
C ALA A 522 -3.47 -21.88 -10.96
N ALA A 523 -4.77 -22.15 -10.91
CA ALA A 523 -5.53 -22.65 -12.05
C ALA A 523 -5.57 -21.61 -13.18
N ILE A 524 -5.39 -22.08 -14.42
CA ILE A 524 -5.49 -21.22 -15.60
C ILE A 524 -6.22 -21.95 -16.74
N SER A 525 -7.05 -21.20 -17.46
CA SER A 525 -7.72 -21.65 -18.68
C SER A 525 -7.34 -20.72 -19.82
N ILE A 526 -6.78 -21.25 -20.90
CA ILE A 526 -6.32 -20.45 -22.04
C ILE A 526 -7.16 -20.79 -23.27
N THR A 527 -7.73 -19.75 -23.88
CA THR A 527 -8.50 -19.82 -25.13
C THR A 527 -7.70 -19.16 -26.26
N PRO A 528 -7.09 -19.94 -27.17
CA PRO A 528 -6.43 -19.37 -28.33
C PRO A 528 -7.41 -18.66 -29.26
N THR A 529 -7.05 -17.45 -29.68
CA THR A 529 -7.76 -16.68 -30.69
C THR A 529 -6.81 -16.24 -31.81
N THR A 530 -7.37 -15.79 -32.93
CA THR A 530 -6.58 -15.27 -34.05
C THR A 530 -6.55 -13.75 -34.00
N ILE A 531 -5.35 -13.19 -33.83
CA ILE A 531 -5.14 -11.73 -33.88
C ILE A 531 -4.43 -11.32 -35.17
N PRO A 532 -4.62 -10.08 -35.65
CA PRO A 532 -3.87 -9.57 -36.81
C PRO A 532 -2.36 -9.66 -36.54
N PRO A 533 -1.54 -10.01 -37.56
CA PRO A 533 -0.09 -10.01 -37.39
C PRO A 533 0.41 -8.59 -37.06
N ALA A 534 1.41 -8.49 -36.19
CA ALA A 534 2.05 -7.22 -35.89
C ALA A 534 2.70 -6.61 -37.14
N ASP A 535 2.67 -5.29 -37.28
CA ASP A 535 3.41 -4.60 -38.34
C ASP A 535 4.91 -4.68 -38.03
N PRO A 536 5.73 -5.34 -38.87
CA PRO A 536 7.16 -5.49 -38.62
C PRO A 536 7.96 -4.23 -39.00
N THR A 537 7.31 -3.16 -39.47
CA THR A 537 7.98 -1.91 -39.82
C THR A 537 8.69 -1.33 -38.60
N PRO A 538 10.01 -1.03 -38.69
CA PRO A 538 10.74 -0.46 -37.56
C PRO A 538 10.12 0.86 -37.07
N ILE A 539 9.94 0.97 -35.77
CA ILE A 539 9.39 2.15 -35.09
C ILE A 539 10.56 3.04 -34.65
N SER A 540 10.47 4.35 -34.86
CA SER A 540 11.46 5.31 -34.35
C SER A 540 10.76 6.39 -33.54
N VAL A 541 11.14 6.52 -32.27
CA VAL A 541 10.60 7.51 -31.34
C VAL A 541 11.74 8.46 -30.99
N GLN A 542 11.70 9.67 -31.58
CA GLN A 542 12.72 10.71 -31.34
C GLN A 542 12.23 11.84 -30.43
N ASN A 543 10.92 12.10 -30.43
CA ASN A 543 10.26 13.12 -29.62
C ASN A 543 8.84 12.65 -29.28
N GLY A 544 8.39 12.90 -28.06
CA GLY A 544 7.04 12.57 -27.60
C GLY A 544 6.86 11.09 -27.25
N ALA A 545 5.60 10.71 -27.03
CA ALA A 545 5.24 9.37 -26.59
C ALA A 545 5.39 8.32 -27.72
N GLY A 546 6.05 7.21 -27.39
CA GLY A 546 6.08 5.99 -28.18
C GLY A 546 4.86 5.11 -27.95
N PRO A 547 4.84 3.90 -28.55
CA PRO A 547 3.77 2.94 -28.31
C PRO A 547 3.79 2.42 -26.87
N GLU A 548 2.63 1.97 -26.39
CA GLU A 548 2.48 1.34 -25.06
C GLU A 548 3.15 -0.03 -24.97
N GLN A 549 3.39 -0.67 -26.11
CA GLN A 549 3.88 -2.04 -26.15
C GLN A 549 4.49 -2.40 -27.51
N LEU A 550 5.20 -3.53 -27.53
CA LEU A 550 5.71 -4.18 -28.72
C LEU A 550 5.37 -5.66 -28.75
N ARG A 551 4.83 -6.09 -29.88
CA ARG A 551 4.47 -7.48 -30.17
C ARG A 551 5.61 -8.23 -30.86
N PRO A 552 5.52 -9.57 -30.97
CA PRO A 552 6.54 -10.40 -31.60
C PRO A 552 6.97 -9.92 -32.99
N GLY A 553 8.30 -9.81 -33.16
CA GLY A 553 8.94 -9.41 -34.41
C GLY A 553 8.97 -7.91 -34.68
N GLN A 554 8.40 -7.08 -33.80
CA GLN A 554 8.52 -5.63 -33.91
C GLN A 554 9.90 -5.15 -33.46
N SER A 555 10.32 -4.01 -34.02
CA SER A 555 11.55 -3.34 -33.62
C SER A 555 11.30 -1.86 -33.33
N LEU A 556 11.97 -1.33 -32.31
CA LEU A 556 11.86 0.07 -31.90
C LEU A 556 13.23 0.69 -31.61
N THR A 557 13.45 1.90 -32.11
CA THR A 557 14.57 2.76 -31.71
C THR A 557 14.05 3.96 -30.92
N LEU A 558 14.47 4.09 -29.66
CA LEU A 558 14.19 5.23 -28.79
C LEU A 558 15.41 6.16 -28.76
N SER A 559 15.21 7.46 -28.99
CA SER A 559 16.29 8.45 -29.01
C SER A 559 15.77 9.86 -28.72
N GLY A 560 16.67 10.83 -28.58
CA GLY A 560 16.28 12.23 -28.33
C GLY A 560 15.51 12.40 -27.03
N ASP A 561 14.37 13.11 -27.10
CA ASP A 561 13.44 13.32 -26.00
C ASP A 561 12.20 12.41 -26.13
N GLY A 562 12.34 11.28 -26.85
CA GLY A 562 11.29 10.26 -26.94
C GLY A 562 11.02 9.61 -25.59
N SER A 563 9.77 9.21 -25.34
CA SER A 563 9.37 8.55 -24.09
C SER A 563 8.52 7.32 -24.35
N LEU A 564 8.84 6.18 -23.74
CA LEU A 564 7.92 5.05 -23.58
C LEU A 564 7.14 5.23 -22.26
N PRO A 565 5.83 4.90 -22.23
CA PRO A 565 5.01 5.14 -21.04
C PRO A 565 5.35 4.21 -19.88
N ASP A 566 4.77 4.48 -18.71
CA ASP A 566 4.75 3.53 -17.60
C ASP A 566 4.07 2.23 -18.04
N TYR A 567 4.46 1.11 -17.43
CA TYR A 567 3.96 -0.23 -17.72
C TYR A 567 4.20 -0.70 -19.16
N PHE A 568 5.19 -0.13 -19.85
CA PHE A 568 5.56 -0.53 -21.21
C PHE A 568 5.92 -2.02 -21.28
N ARG A 569 5.40 -2.76 -22.28
CA ARG A 569 5.62 -4.21 -22.43
C ARG A 569 6.19 -4.57 -23.78
N ALA A 570 7.20 -5.45 -23.80
CA ALA A 570 7.71 -6.02 -25.05
C ALA A 570 7.76 -7.54 -25.01
N LEU A 571 7.19 -8.17 -26.03
CA LEU A 571 7.17 -9.61 -26.23
C LEU A 571 7.85 -9.97 -27.55
N ASP A 572 8.91 -10.77 -27.50
CA ASP A 572 9.74 -11.17 -28.65
C ASP A 572 10.09 -10.00 -29.61
N ALA A 573 10.39 -8.84 -29.03
CA ALA A 573 10.69 -7.62 -29.76
C ALA A 573 12.19 -7.29 -29.71
N THR A 574 12.61 -6.37 -30.57
CA THR A 574 13.97 -5.80 -30.52
C THR A 574 13.91 -4.31 -30.23
N LEU A 575 14.61 -3.86 -29.19
CA LEU A 575 14.65 -2.46 -28.78
C LEU A 575 16.08 -1.94 -28.74
N ASP A 576 16.26 -0.75 -29.29
CA ASP A 576 17.49 0.03 -29.23
C ASP A 576 17.23 1.39 -28.59
N ILE A 577 17.71 1.58 -27.35
CA ILE A 577 17.49 2.78 -26.54
C ILE A 577 18.79 3.59 -26.50
N ASN A 578 18.87 4.60 -27.36
CA ASN A 578 20.03 5.48 -27.50
C ASN A 578 19.86 6.82 -26.75
N GLY A 579 18.67 7.07 -26.17
CA GLY A 579 18.27 8.31 -25.52
C GLY A 579 16.82 8.22 -25.05
N GLY A 580 16.26 9.31 -24.54
CA GLY A 580 14.87 9.36 -24.08
C GLY A 580 14.62 8.73 -22.71
N SER A 581 13.35 8.47 -22.41
CA SER A 581 12.91 7.86 -21.15
C SER A 581 12.06 6.61 -21.37
N VAL A 582 12.24 5.59 -20.54
CA VAL A 582 11.32 4.45 -20.40
C VAL A 582 10.62 4.57 -19.07
N GLY A 583 9.28 4.51 -19.07
CA GLY A 583 8.48 4.63 -17.86
C GLY A 583 8.70 3.50 -16.85
N THR A 584 8.07 3.67 -15.69
CA THR A 584 8.13 2.79 -14.53
C THR A 584 7.55 1.43 -14.88
N LEU A 585 8.12 0.36 -14.32
CA LEU A 585 7.63 -1.01 -14.48
C LEU A 585 7.58 -1.51 -15.93
N ALA A 586 8.60 -1.18 -16.73
CA ALA A 586 8.75 -1.76 -18.07
C ALA A 586 9.09 -3.26 -17.99
N LYS A 587 8.39 -4.10 -18.76
CA LYS A 587 8.52 -5.56 -18.75
C LYS A 587 8.95 -6.11 -20.10
N PHE A 588 9.97 -6.98 -20.10
CA PHE A 588 10.50 -7.60 -21.31
C PHE A 588 10.47 -9.13 -21.24
N ALA A 589 9.77 -9.80 -22.17
CA ALA A 589 9.78 -11.25 -22.31
C ALA A 589 10.21 -11.67 -23.73
N GLY A 590 11.11 -12.65 -23.83
CA GLY A 590 11.66 -13.09 -25.12
C GLY A 590 12.36 -12.00 -25.96
N SER A 591 12.63 -10.83 -25.38
CA SER A 591 13.00 -9.62 -26.13
C SER A 591 14.50 -9.33 -26.05
N GLN A 592 15.04 -8.74 -27.12
CA GLN A 592 16.42 -8.25 -27.16
C GLN A 592 16.40 -6.73 -26.97
N VAL A 593 17.01 -6.25 -25.89
CA VAL A 593 17.03 -4.82 -25.55
C VAL A 593 18.48 -4.39 -25.41
N THR A 594 18.87 -3.35 -26.14
CA THR A 594 20.16 -2.67 -25.96
C THR A 594 19.91 -1.22 -25.56
N MET A 595 20.54 -0.78 -24.48
CA MET A 595 20.44 0.57 -23.98
C MET A 595 21.84 1.18 -23.95
N THR A 596 22.11 2.15 -24.83
CA THR A 596 23.40 2.88 -24.93
C THR A 596 23.31 4.30 -24.35
N GLY A 597 22.11 4.75 -23.99
CA GLY A 597 21.83 6.06 -23.42
C GLY A 597 20.40 6.14 -22.87
N GLY A 598 19.98 7.33 -22.45
CA GLY A 598 18.64 7.56 -21.89
C GLY A 598 18.49 7.09 -20.43
N ALA A 599 17.25 7.08 -19.95
CA ALA A 599 16.90 6.68 -18.60
C ALA A 599 15.69 5.74 -18.58
N ALA A 600 15.83 4.56 -17.99
CA ALA A 600 14.68 3.77 -17.56
C ALA A 600 14.34 4.16 -16.12
N ALA A 601 13.05 4.36 -15.83
CA ALA A 601 12.56 4.63 -14.49
C ALA A 601 12.66 3.38 -13.59
N ASP A 602 11.93 3.41 -12.47
CA ASP A 602 12.02 2.36 -11.46
C ASP A 602 11.36 1.05 -11.92
N ARG A 603 11.77 -0.06 -11.30
CA ARG A 603 11.20 -1.39 -11.46
C ARG A 603 11.24 -1.95 -12.88
N LEU A 604 12.33 -1.75 -13.62
CA LEU A 604 12.52 -2.44 -14.90
C LEU A 604 12.64 -3.96 -14.67
N GLU A 605 11.84 -4.74 -15.39
CA GLU A 605 11.73 -6.20 -15.20
C GLU A 605 12.09 -6.98 -16.48
N VAL A 606 13.06 -7.88 -16.36
CA VAL A 606 13.55 -8.72 -17.47
C VAL A 606 13.16 -10.18 -17.21
N TYR A 607 12.30 -10.73 -18.06
CA TYR A 607 11.74 -12.08 -17.92
C TYR A 607 12.40 -13.11 -18.85
N SER A 608 12.00 -14.37 -18.67
CA SER A 608 12.49 -15.53 -19.41
C SER A 608 12.61 -15.31 -20.92
N GLY A 609 13.73 -15.70 -21.51
CA GLY A 609 14.01 -15.59 -22.94
C GLY A 609 14.47 -14.20 -23.39
N SER A 610 14.46 -13.20 -22.51
CA SER A 610 14.97 -11.87 -22.82
C SER A 610 16.47 -11.74 -22.58
N GLU A 611 17.10 -10.93 -23.41
CA GLU A 611 18.47 -10.43 -23.23
C GLU A 611 18.43 -8.91 -23.15
N PHE A 612 18.85 -8.35 -22.01
CA PHE A 612 18.93 -6.91 -21.78
C PHE A 612 20.39 -6.49 -21.64
N THR A 613 20.87 -5.58 -22.48
CA THR A 613 22.23 -5.03 -22.41
C THR A 613 22.21 -3.55 -22.06
N LEU A 614 22.83 -3.20 -20.94
CA LEU A 614 23.12 -1.83 -20.52
C LEU A 614 24.56 -1.47 -20.89
N ASP A 615 24.73 -0.64 -21.92
CA ASP A 615 26.00 -0.07 -22.38
C ASP A 615 25.93 1.46 -22.43
N GLY A 616 25.32 2.04 -21.39
CA GLY A 616 25.16 3.48 -21.20
C GLY A 616 23.79 3.83 -20.62
N GLY A 617 23.63 5.09 -20.20
CA GLY A 617 22.38 5.55 -19.57
C GLY A 617 22.21 5.11 -18.11
N THR A 618 20.98 5.21 -17.61
CA THR A 618 20.63 4.91 -16.21
C THR A 618 19.38 4.05 -16.08
N ILE A 619 19.38 3.10 -15.15
CA ILE A 619 18.18 2.37 -14.71
C ILE A 619 17.82 2.83 -13.29
N GLY A 620 16.53 3.05 -13.06
CA GLY A 620 15.98 3.40 -11.75
C GLY A 620 16.08 2.30 -10.70
N GLU A 621 15.36 2.48 -9.60
CA GLU A 621 15.43 1.65 -8.42
C GLU A 621 14.66 0.33 -8.57
N ALA A 622 14.98 -0.67 -7.74
CA ALA A 622 14.23 -1.92 -7.61
C ALA A 622 14.00 -2.70 -8.91
N SER A 623 14.97 -2.65 -9.84
CA SER A 623 14.90 -3.39 -11.09
C SER A 623 15.28 -4.87 -10.90
N ALA A 624 14.73 -5.75 -11.73
CA ALA A 624 14.84 -7.19 -11.53
C ALA A 624 15.09 -7.97 -12.83
N ALA A 625 15.93 -8.99 -12.72
CA ALA A 625 16.10 -10.07 -13.69
C ALA A 625 15.47 -11.35 -13.14
N TYR A 626 14.68 -12.03 -13.96
CA TYR A 626 13.92 -13.20 -13.57
C TYR A 626 14.37 -14.48 -14.29
N ALA A 627 13.86 -15.63 -13.85
CA ALA A 627 14.32 -16.95 -14.29
C ALA A 627 14.38 -17.05 -15.82
N GLY A 628 15.53 -17.49 -16.36
CA GLY A 628 15.76 -17.65 -17.79
C GLY A 628 16.00 -16.36 -18.56
N SER A 629 16.19 -15.22 -17.89
CA SER A 629 16.66 -13.96 -18.51
C SER A 629 18.19 -13.84 -18.46
N VAL A 630 18.73 -13.02 -19.35
CA VAL A 630 20.14 -12.59 -19.35
C VAL A 630 20.19 -11.07 -19.28
N VAL A 631 20.92 -10.53 -18.30
CA VAL A 631 21.17 -9.09 -18.19
C VAL A 631 22.67 -8.84 -18.23
N ASN A 632 23.13 -8.05 -19.19
CA ASN A 632 24.52 -7.66 -19.38
C ASN A 632 24.69 -6.18 -19.04
N ILE A 633 25.55 -5.86 -18.06
CA ILE A 633 25.90 -4.49 -17.68
C ILE A 633 27.36 -4.26 -18.10
N ALA A 634 27.55 -3.52 -19.19
CA ALA A 634 28.86 -3.17 -19.74
C ALA A 634 29.29 -1.76 -19.33
N SER A 635 28.35 -0.82 -19.28
CA SER A 635 28.55 0.54 -18.77
C SER A 635 27.22 1.12 -18.26
N GLY A 636 27.17 2.41 -17.90
CA GLY A 636 25.99 3.04 -17.31
C GLY A 636 25.85 2.83 -15.80
N ALA A 637 24.67 3.15 -15.25
CA ALA A 637 24.41 3.05 -13.82
C ALA A 637 23.02 2.47 -13.49
N VAL A 638 22.94 1.69 -12.41
CA VAL A 638 21.69 1.27 -11.76
C VAL A 638 21.60 1.98 -10.42
N ALA A 639 20.50 2.69 -10.18
CA ALA A 639 20.40 3.70 -9.13
C ALA A 639 20.56 3.14 -7.70
N ARG A 640 19.69 2.23 -7.26
CA ARG A 640 19.75 1.68 -5.90
C ARG A 640 19.93 0.19 -5.89
N SER A 641 18.87 -0.54 -6.22
CA SER A 641 18.85 -1.99 -6.09
C SER A 641 18.61 -2.69 -7.43
N PHE A 642 19.36 -3.77 -7.63
CA PHE A 642 19.14 -4.74 -8.71
C PHE A 642 18.99 -6.14 -8.11
N ARG A 643 17.93 -6.86 -8.50
CA ARG A 643 17.61 -8.20 -7.97
C ARG A 643 17.69 -9.24 -9.08
N ALA A 644 18.36 -10.37 -8.84
CA ALA A 644 18.39 -11.51 -9.74
C ALA A 644 17.65 -12.69 -9.11
N PHE A 645 16.58 -13.18 -9.73
CA PHE A 645 15.72 -14.24 -9.21
C PHE A 645 15.73 -15.50 -10.09
N GLY A 646 15.60 -16.67 -9.45
CA GLY A 646 15.54 -17.94 -10.17
C GLY A 646 16.79 -18.14 -11.01
N ALA A 647 16.71 -18.95 -12.07
CA ALA A 647 17.78 -19.15 -13.04
C ALA A 647 18.08 -17.92 -13.95
N ALA A 648 18.04 -16.70 -13.42
CA ALA A 648 18.51 -15.48 -14.11
C ALA A 648 20.03 -15.45 -14.19
N THR A 649 20.57 -14.93 -15.29
CA THR A 649 22.01 -14.66 -15.45
C THR A 649 22.27 -13.16 -15.53
N VAL A 650 23.10 -12.63 -14.64
CA VAL A 650 23.53 -11.22 -14.65
C VAL A 650 25.03 -11.14 -14.84
N ASN A 651 25.49 -10.49 -15.91
CA ASN A 651 26.90 -10.32 -16.25
C ASN A 651 27.29 -8.85 -16.12
N ILE A 652 28.23 -8.52 -15.25
CA ILE A 652 28.72 -7.16 -15.01
C ILE A 652 30.17 -7.09 -15.49
N SER A 653 30.39 -6.38 -16.59
CA SER A 653 31.71 -6.16 -17.20
C SER A 653 32.17 -4.69 -17.10
N GLY A 654 31.36 -3.84 -16.48
CA GLY A 654 31.62 -2.43 -16.20
C GLY A 654 30.38 -1.76 -15.58
N GLY A 655 30.34 -0.43 -15.61
CA GLY A 655 29.23 0.34 -15.04
C GLY A 655 29.22 0.36 -13.50
N ALA A 656 28.12 0.85 -12.92
CA ALA A 656 27.94 0.95 -11.48
C ALA A 656 26.54 0.52 -11.03
N ILE A 657 26.44 -0.21 -9.93
CA ILE A 657 25.21 -0.43 -9.15
C ILE A 657 25.41 0.33 -7.84
N ALA A 658 24.65 1.39 -7.61
CA ALA A 658 25.06 2.35 -6.58
C ALA A 658 24.85 1.86 -5.14
N GLU A 659 23.84 1.05 -4.85
CA GLU A 659 23.63 0.50 -3.51
C GLU A 659 23.73 -1.03 -3.48
N GLN A 660 22.69 -1.76 -3.89
CA GLN A 660 22.56 -3.19 -3.61
C GLN A 660 22.41 -4.05 -4.86
N LEU A 661 23.16 -5.15 -4.92
CA LEU A 661 22.95 -6.25 -5.86
C LEU A 661 22.57 -7.50 -5.06
N LEU A 662 21.34 -7.99 -5.27
CA LEU A 662 20.81 -9.16 -4.56
C LEU A 662 20.65 -10.34 -5.52
N ALA A 663 21.45 -11.38 -5.32
CA ALA A 663 21.33 -12.67 -6.00
C ALA A 663 20.46 -13.62 -5.16
N LEU A 664 19.27 -13.96 -5.67
CA LEU A 664 18.32 -14.87 -5.04
C LEU A 664 18.43 -16.29 -5.61
N ALA A 665 17.59 -17.20 -5.12
CA ALA A 665 17.70 -18.63 -5.39
C ALA A 665 17.87 -18.97 -6.87
N GLU A 666 18.86 -19.83 -7.16
CA GLU A 666 19.24 -20.34 -8.49
C GLU A 666 19.83 -19.30 -9.45
N SER A 667 19.98 -18.04 -9.03
CA SER A 667 20.54 -17.00 -9.90
C SER A 667 22.05 -17.12 -10.03
N LYS A 668 22.55 -16.73 -11.21
CA LYS A 668 23.97 -16.61 -11.48
C LYS A 668 24.32 -15.15 -11.72
N VAL A 669 25.25 -14.63 -10.93
CA VAL A 669 25.80 -13.29 -11.10
C VAL A 669 27.31 -13.40 -11.36
N SER A 670 27.80 -12.78 -12.41
CA SER A 670 29.23 -12.75 -12.77
C SER A 670 29.74 -11.32 -12.85
N ILE A 671 30.78 -10.98 -12.10
CA ILE A 671 31.35 -9.62 -12.01
C ILE A 671 32.81 -9.67 -12.47
N ALA A 672 33.10 -9.07 -13.62
CA ALA A 672 34.43 -8.97 -14.21
C ALA A 672 35.04 -7.57 -14.07
N ALA A 673 34.21 -6.52 -14.00
CA ALA A 673 34.62 -5.16 -13.66
C ALA A 673 33.40 -4.35 -13.20
N GLY A 674 33.56 -3.03 -12.98
CA GLY A 674 32.49 -2.14 -12.51
C GLY A 674 32.52 -1.93 -11.00
N GLU A 675 31.47 -1.30 -10.48
CA GLU A 675 31.32 -0.97 -9.06
C GLU A 675 29.98 -1.47 -8.50
N VAL A 676 30.00 -2.07 -7.31
CA VAL A 676 28.81 -2.30 -6.47
C VAL A 676 29.01 -1.52 -5.17
N GLY A 677 28.25 -0.43 -5.03
CA GLY A 677 28.56 0.66 -4.09
C GLY A 677 28.22 0.39 -2.63
N TYR A 678 27.40 -0.62 -2.30
CA TYR A 678 27.10 -0.96 -0.92
C TYR A 678 27.09 -2.47 -0.65
N ASP A 679 25.97 -3.18 -0.88
CA ASP A 679 25.86 -4.60 -0.55
C ASP A 679 25.75 -5.48 -1.79
N LEU A 680 26.60 -6.50 -1.86
CA LEU A 680 26.47 -7.64 -2.75
C LEU A 680 26.00 -8.85 -1.95
N GLU A 681 24.71 -9.18 -1.99
CA GLU A 681 24.14 -10.29 -1.19
C GLU A 681 23.80 -11.48 -2.07
N ALA A 682 24.29 -12.67 -1.69
CA ALA A 682 23.92 -13.95 -2.27
C ALA A 682 23.07 -14.76 -1.28
N ARG A 683 21.91 -15.24 -1.71
CA ARG A 683 20.99 -16.08 -0.93
C ARG A 683 21.06 -17.55 -1.30
N ALA A 684 20.31 -18.39 -0.56
CA ALA A 684 20.26 -19.83 -0.75
C ALA A 684 20.08 -20.21 -2.24
N GLY A 685 21.00 -20.99 -2.79
CA GLY A 685 21.00 -21.45 -4.17
C GLY A 685 21.57 -20.46 -5.20
N ALA A 686 21.94 -19.24 -4.81
CA ALA A 686 22.59 -18.28 -5.69
C ALA A 686 24.09 -18.58 -5.86
N VAL A 687 24.62 -18.32 -7.06
CA VAL A 687 26.04 -18.44 -7.39
C VAL A 687 26.57 -17.09 -7.86
N LEU A 688 27.63 -16.62 -7.22
CA LEU A 688 28.27 -15.35 -7.52
C LEU A 688 29.73 -15.57 -7.92
N ASP A 689 30.09 -15.27 -9.16
CA ASP A 689 31.46 -15.38 -9.68
C ASP A 689 32.09 -13.98 -9.80
N ILE A 690 33.16 -13.70 -9.06
CA ILE A 690 33.82 -12.39 -8.98
C ILE A 690 35.25 -12.53 -9.50
N SER A 691 35.51 -12.00 -10.69
CA SER A 691 36.85 -12.00 -11.31
C SER A 691 37.49 -10.62 -11.40
N GLY A 692 36.79 -9.57 -10.93
CA GLY A 692 37.26 -8.18 -10.94
C GLY A 692 36.22 -7.21 -10.37
N GLY A 693 36.47 -5.90 -10.52
CA GLY A 693 35.56 -4.84 -10.07
C GLY A 693 35.89 -4.28 -8.67
N ALA A 694 35.15 -3.25 -8.27
CA ALA A 694 35.23 -2.62 -6.95
C ALA A 694 33.97 -2.94 -6.14
N LEU A 695 34.14 -3.58 -5.00
CA LEU A 695 33.06 -4.09 -4.16
C LEU A 695 33.22 -3.55 -2.74
N VAL A 696 32.12 -3.06 -2.17
CA VAL A 696 32.12 -2.58 -0.78
C VAL A 696 31.88 -3.75 0.16
N ASN A 697 30.63 -4.13 0.42
CA ASN A 697 30.31 -5.26 1.28
C ASN A 697 29.86 -6.46 0.43
N PHE A 698 30.15 -7.68 0.88
CA PHE A 698 29.46 -8.86 0.36
C PHE A 698 28.99 -9.80 1.46
N ILE A 699 27.81 -10.36 1.24
CA ILE A 699 27.04 -11.14 2.20
C ILE A 699 26.71 -12.49 1.55
N ALA A 700 27.28 -13.57 2.06
CA ALA A 700 26.93 -14.94 1.72
C ALA A 700 25.95 -15.50 2.76
N ARG A 701 24.67 -15.71 2.39
CA ARG A 701 23.67 -16.32 3.28
C ARG A 701 23.72 -17.85 3.18
N ASP A 702 23.00 -18.53 4.07
CA ASP A 702 22.89 -19.99 4.08
C ASP A 702 22.53 -20.54 2.69
N GLY A 703 23.28 -21.53 2.22
CA GLY A 703 23.10 -22.19 0.92
C GLY A 703 23.60 -21.42 -0.31
N SER A 704 24.25 -20.26 -0.16
CA SER A 704 24.84 -19.51 -1.30
C SER A 704 26.28 -19.93 -1.61
N GLU A 705 26.72 -19.76 -2.85
CA GLU A 705 28.11 -19.95 -3.28
C GLU A 705 28.69 -18.66 -3.85
N ILE A 706 29.87 -18.25 -3.37
CA ILE A 706 30.63 -17.10 -3.86
C ILE A 706 32.02 -17.56 -4.27
N ASN A 707 32.39 -17.34 -5.53
CA ASN A 707 33.67 -17.66 -6.12
C ASN A 707 34.43 -16.36 -6.41
N ILE A 708 35.63 -16.20 -5.87
CA ILE A 708 36.44 -14.98 -5.97
C ILE A 708 37.76 -15.32 -6.63
N SER A 709 38.07 -14.73 -7.77
CA SER A 709 39.37 -14.81 -8.44
C SER A 709 40.00 -13.45 -8.70
N GLY A 710 39.33 -12.35 -8.36
CA GLY A 710 39.84 -11.00 -8.54
C GLY A 710 38.97 -9.91 -7.91
N GLY A 711 39.36 -8.66 -8.12
CA GLY A 711 38.64 -7.46 -7.67
C GLY A 711 39.22 -6.78 -6.42
N VAL A 712 38.67 -5.62 -6.09
CA VAL A 712 39.07 -4.80 -4.93
C VAL A 712 37.92 -4.74 -3.94
N PHE A 713 38.21 -5.05 -2.69
CA PHE A 713 37.24 -5.08 -1.59
C PHE A 713 37.55 -3.97 -0.60
N SER A 714 36.56 -3.11 -0.29
CA SER A 714 36.75 -1.95 0.61
C SER A 714 35.84 -1.92 1.83
N GLY A 715 34.86 -2.81 1.91
CA GLY A 715 33.95 -2.99 3.04
C GLY A 715 34.05 -4.39 3.64
N ASN A 716 32.97 -4.85 4.26
CA ASN A 716 32.97 -6.05 5.08
C ASN A 716 32.48 -7.29 4.33
N VAL A 717 32.99 -8.43 4.76
CA VAL A 717 32.51 -9.75 4.38
C VAL A 717 31.68 -10.34 5.50
N TYR A 718 30.51 -10.89 5.17
CA TYR A 718 29.75 -11.73 6.08
C TYR A 718 29.37 -13.05 5.39
N ALA A 719 29.89 -14.17 5.90
CA ALA A 719 29.56 -15.51 5.44
C ALA A 719 28.83 -16.29 6.54
N ALA A 720 27.52 -16.50 6.34
CA ALA A 720 26.64 -17.24 7.25
C ALA A 720 26.97 -18.74 7.25
N SER A 721 26.58 -19.43 8.31
CA SER A 721 26.60 -20.89 8.37
C SER A 721 25.86 -21.50 7.16
N GLY A 722 26.47 -22.49 6.50
CA GLY A 722 25.93 -23.15 5.31
C GLY A 722 26.22 -22.45 3.98
N SER A 723 26.85 -21.26 3.99
CA SER A 723 27.39 -20.63 2.78
C SER A 723 28.76 -21.21 2.38
N ALA A 724 29.15 -21.03 1.12
CA ALA A 724 30.48 -21.34 0.61
C ALA A 724 31.14 -20.10 -0.01
N VAL A 725 32.36 -19.79 0.42
CA VAL A 725 33.23 -18.76 -0.16
C VAL A 725 34.52 -19.44 -0.64
N ASN A 726 34.75 -19.40 -1.95
CA ASN A 726 35.90 -20.02 -2.60
C ASN A 726 36.79 -18.96 -3.22
N ILE A 727 38.07 -18.94 -2.86
CA ILE A 727 39.00 -17.90 -3.30
C ILE A 727 40.12 -18.51 -4.13
N LEU A 728 40.35 -17.98 -5.32
CA LEU A 728 41.41 -18.38 -6.25
C LEU A 728 42.46 -17.26 -6.31
N GLY A 729 43.72 -17.60 -6.07
CA GLY A 729 44.81 -16.61 -5.98
C GLY A 729 46.21 -17.17 -6.20
N GLU A 730 47.19 -16.29 -6.38
CA GLU A 730 48.60 -16.63 -6.58
C GLU A 730 49.34 -16.90 -5.27
N SER A 731 48.90 -16.30 -4.16
CA SER A 731 49.52 -16.48 -2.85
C SER A 731 48.56 -16.19 -1.71
N PHE A 732 48.70 -16.90 -0.59
CA PHE A 732 47.87 -16.71 0.61
C PHE A 732 48.69 -16.80 1.89
N PHE A 733 48.40 -15.91 2.83
CA PHE A 733 49.07 -15.76 4.11
C PHE A 733 48.06 -15.60 5.24
N ILE A 734 48.34 -16.19 6.40
CA ILE A 734 47.60 -15.96 7.64
C ILE A 734 48.50 -15.20 8.62
N ASN A 735 48.10 -13.99 9.00
CA ASN A 735 48.89 -13.05 9.82
C ASN A 735 50.30 -12.83 9.24
N GLY A 736 50.40 -12.73 7.92
CA GLY A 736 51.67 -12.52 7.20
C GLY A 736 52.57 -13.75 7.04
N ALA A 737 52.17 -14.93 7.52
CA ALA A 737 52.89 -16.19 7.30
C ALA A 737 52.22 -17.00 6.18
N PRO A 738 52.97 -17.61 5.22
CA PRO A 738 52.39 -18.46 4.19
C PRO A 738 51.55 -19.60 4.78
N ILE A 739 50.47 -19.99 4.10
CA ILE A 739 49.67 -21.14 4.51
C ILE A 739 50.36 -22.43 4.07
N GLU A 740 50.75 -23.28 5.02
CA GLU A 740 51.40 -24.56 4.72
C GLU A 740 50.40 -25.57 4.13
N GLY A 741 50.86 -26.36 3.15
CA GLY A 741 50.07 -27.45 2.57
C GLY A 741 49.12 -27.06 1.44
N LEU A 742 49.20 -25.81 0.96
CA LEU A 742 48.57 -25.43 -0.30
C LEU A 742 49.21 -26.21 -1.46
N THR A 743 48.38 -26.82 -2.30
CA THR A 743 48.82 -27.46 -3.54
C THR A 743 48.11 -26.73 -4.70
N PRO A 744 48.83 -26.30 -5.75
CA PRO A 744 48.20 -25.62 -6.87
C PRO A 744 47.06 -26.43 -7.50
N GLY A 745 45.94 -25.75 -7.77
CA GLY A 745 44.71 -26.35 -8.32
C GLY A 745 43.85 -27.13 -7.32
N GLU A 746 44.33 -27.39 -6.09
CA GLU A 746 43.58 -28.13 -5.06
C GLU A 746 43.00 -27.18 -4.00
N PRO A 747 41.68 -27.19 -3.74
CA PRO A 747 41.07 -26.36 -2.70
C PRO A 747 41.56 -26.72 -1.30
N PHE A 748 42.03 -25.72 -0.56
CA PHE A 748 42.41 -25.83 0.83
C PHE A 748 41.39 -25.14 1.74
N THR A 749 40.79 -25.88 2.68
CA THR A 749 39.78 -25.32 3.60
C THR A 749 40.43 -24.58 4.77
N ILE A 750 40.09 -23.30 4.92
CA ILE A 750 40.49 -22.48 6.07
C ILE A 750 39.56 -22.76 7.25
N THR A 751 40.04 -23.59 8.18
CA THR A 751 39.30 -23.92 9.41
C THR A 751 39.49 -22.89 10.53
N ARG A 752 40.51 -22.04 10.42
CA ARG A 752 40.81 -20.98 11.40
C ARG A 752 39.90 -19.78 11.15
N ARG A 753 39.21 -19.32 12.20
CA ARG A 753 38.30 -18.14 12.18
C ARG A 753 38.82 -16.96 13.01
N THR A 754 40.14 -16.78 13.02
CA THR A 754 40.84 -15.71 13.76
C THR A 754 42.09 -15.25 13.02
N GLY A 755 42.34 -13.94 13.00
CA GLY A 755 43.53 -13.33 12.39
C GLY A 755 43.29 -12.89 10.95
N VAL A 756 44.31 -12.36 10.27
CA VAL A 756 44.14 -11.74 8.96
C VAL A 756 44.54 -12.70 7.83
N LEU A 757 43.62 -13.04 6.93
CA LEU A 757 43.88 -13.71 5.66
C LEU A 757 44.27 -12.64 4.63
N THR A 758 45.50 -12.71 4.14
CA THR A 758 46.01 -11.82 3.09
C THR A 758 46.49 -12.63 1.91
N GLY A 759 46.59 -12.02 0.74
CA GLY A 759 47.05 -12.73 -0.45
C GLY A 759 47.06 -11.88 -1.70
N MET A 760 47.42 -12.52 -2.81
CA MET A 760 47.24 -11.98 -4.15
C MET A 760 46.21 -12.87 -4.88
N LEU A 761 45.16 -12.28 -5.43
CA LEU A 761 44.15 -12.99 -6.22
C LEU A 761 44.69 -13.31 -7.62
N ALA A 762 43.95 -14.11 -8.39
CA ALA A 762 44.38 -14.59 -9.71
C ALA A 762 44.49 -13.47 -10.76
N ASP A 763 43.83 -12.34 -10.54
CA ASP A 763 43.95 -11.13 -11.36
C ASP A 763 45.10 -10.18 -10.91
N GLY A 764 45.85 -10.56 -9.87
CA GLY A 764 46.90 -9.73 -9.29
C GLY A 764 46.40 -8.65 -8.32
N SER A 765 45.13 -8.68 -7.90
CA SER A 765 44.62 -7.76 -6.87
C SER A 765 44.94 -8.26 -5.45
N PRO A 766 45.14 -7.36 -4.47
CA PRO A 766 45.40 -7.75 -3.10
C PRO A 766 44.11 -8.22 -2.40
N LEU A 767 44.22 -9.32 -1.66
CA LEU A 767 43.21 -9.81 -0.73
C LEU A 767 43.58 -9.42 0.71
N ASN A 768 42.60 -8.97 1.49
CA ASN A 768 42.77 -8.72 2.91
C ASN A 768 41.44 -8.92 3.66
N PHE A 769 41.30 -10.04 4.36
CA PHE A 769 40.13 -10.37 5.18
C PHE A 769 40.51 -10.62 6.64
N ASP A 770 39.81 -9.97 7.57
CA ASP A 770 39.95 -10.19 9.01
C ASP A 770 39.08 -11.34 9.47
N LEU A 771 39.62 -12.54 9.63
CA LEU A 771 38.84 -13.72 10.00
C LEU A 771 38.27 -13.60 11.43
N ALA A 772 36.94 -13.54 11.57
CA ALA A 772 36.21 -13.70 12.84
C ALA A 772 35.09 -14.75 12.73
N ALA A 773 34.76 -15.42 13.84
CA ALA A 773 33.75 -16.49 13.88
C ALA A 773 32.33 -16.02 14.24
N GLU A 774 32.22 -14.84 14.86
CA GLU A 774 30.98 -14.24 15.35
C GLU A 774 31.08 -12.72 15.13
N GLU A 775 29.93 -12.07 14.98
CA GLU A 775 29.84 -10.61 14.87
C GLU A 775 30.33 -9.97 16.18
N VAL A 776 31.46 -9.27 16.11
CA VAL A 776 31.94 -8.41 17.19
C VAL A 776 31.54 -6.99 16.82
N PHE A 777 31.17 -6.16 17.79
CA PHE A 777 30.63 -4.79 17.60
C PHE A 777 31.52 -3.79 16.80
N GLU A 778 32.59 -4.24 16.15
CA GLU A 778 33.46 -3.48 15.25
C GLU A 778 33.42 -4.09 13.84
N ILE A 779 33.66 -3.25 12.84
CA ILE A 779 33.79 -3.55 11.41
C ILE A 779 34.89 -4.63 11.23
N VAL A 780 34.50 -5.91 11.15
CA VAL A 780 35.38 -7.08 10.98
C VAL A 780 34.70 -8.07 10.04
N ASP A 781 35.46 -8.77 9.21
CA ASP A 781 34.94 -9.81 8.34
C ASP A 781 34.49 -11.04 9.15
N VAL A 782 33.26 -11.48 8.94
CA VAL A 782 32.68 -12.60 9.68
C VAL A 782 32.58 -13.81 8.76
N PHE A 783 33.16 -14.91 9.21
CA PHE A 783 33.02 -16.23 8.61
C PHE A 783 32.52 -17.18 9.70
N GLU A 784 31.22 -17.40 9.77
CA GLU A 784 30.62 -18.24 10.81
C GLU A 784 31.21 -19.66 10.76
N VAL A 785 31.25 -20.34 11.91
CA VAL A 785 31.88 -21.68 12.03
C VAL A 785 31.31 -22.69 11.04
N GLY A 786 30.03 -22.57 10.67
CA GLY A 786 29.38 -23.42 9.69
C GLY A 786 29.51 -22.98 8.23
N SER A 787 30.15 -21.84 7.95
CA SER A 787 30.48 -21.43 6.58
C SER A 787 31.67 -22.25 6.06
N THR A 788 31.73 -22.48 4.75
CA THR A 788 32.90 -23.04 4.08
C THR A 788 33.74 -21.89 3.53
N LEU A 789 35.01 -21.82 3.89
CA LEU A 789 35.98 -20.89 3.30
C LEU A 789 37.12 -21.70 2.71
N THR A 790 37.32 -21.61 1.39
CA THR A 790 38.43 -22.28 0.71
C THR A 790 39.33 -21.28 0.02
N VAL A 791 40.62 -21.60 -0.04
CA VAL A 791 41.60 -20.93 -0.89
C VAL A 791 42.21 -21.97 -1.82
N THR A 792 42.37 -21.61 -3.09
CA THR A 792 42.97 -22.45 -4.13
C THR A 792 44.09 -21.64 -4.76
N LEU A 793 45.30 -22.20 -4.79
CA LEU A 793 46.37 -21.59 -5.56
C LEU A 793 46.09 -21.79 -7.05
N VAL A 794 46.16 -20.70 -7.82
CA VAL A 794 46.27 -20.83 -9.28
C VAL A 794 47.52 -21.66 -9.54
N GLY A 795 47.41 -22.69 -10.38
CA GLY A 795 48.56 -23.36 -10.96
C GLY A 795 49.32 -22.40 -11.86
N GLY A 796 50.02 -21.44 -11.26
CA GLY A 796 50.87 -20.51 -11.96
C GLY A 796 52.16 -21.21 -12.35
N SER A 797 52.48 -21.16 -13.64
CA SER A 797 53.87 -21.28 -14.10
C SER A 797 54.73 -20.39 -13.23
N CYS A 798 55.81 -20.96 -12.71
CA CYS A 798 56.71 -20.36 -11.74
C CYS A 798 57.05 -18.88 -12.00
N ASN A 799 57.37 -18.58 -13.26
CA ASN A 799 57.58 -17.30 -13.92
C ASN A 799 57.94 -17.62 -15.39
N ASP A 800 58.29 -16.62 -16.22
CA ASP A 800 58.65 -16.85 -17.63
C ASP A 800 59.89 -17.75 -17.85
N ALA A 801 60.58 -18.16 -16.77
CA ALA A 801 61.65 -19.17 -16.86
C ALA A 801 61.13 -20.62 -16.75
N ASP A 802 59.86 -20.86 -16.44
CA ASP A 802 59.24 -22.19 -16.37
C ASP A 802 58.57 -22.51 -17.71
N LEU A 803 59.36 -23.12 -18.57
CA LEU A 803 59.10 -23.30 -20.00
C LEU A 803 58.79 -24.76 -20.34
N ALA A 804 58.91 -25.69 -19.39
CA ALA A 804 58.73 -27.12 -19.63
C ALA A 804 57.98 -27.84 -18.49
N GLU A 805 57.25 -28.89 -18.83
CA GLU A 805 56.63 -29.74 -17.82
C GLU A 805 57.68 -30.49 -16.95
N PRO A 806 57.46 -30.60 -15.62
CA PRO A 806 56.27 -30.18 -14.90
C PRO A 806 56.25 -28.67 -14.58
N PHE A 807 55.24 -27.95 -15.09
CA PHE A 807 55.04 -26.54 -14.79
C PHE A 807 54.75 -26.34 -13.29
N GLY A 808 55.29 -25.26 -12.73
CA GLY A 808 55.28 -24.93 -11.30
C GLY A 808 56.57 -25.29 -10.56
N GLU A 809 57.56 -25.90 -11.23
CA GLU A 809 58.89 -26.20 -10.69
C GLU A 809 59.97 -25.76 -11.68
N LEU A 810 60.94 -24.94 -11.27
CA LEU A 810 62.10 -24.64 -12.11
C LEU A 810 63.14 -25.74 -12.00
N ASP A 811 63.30 -26.48 -13.09
CA ASP A 811 64.26 -27.57 -13.20
C ASP A 811 65.16 -27.47 -14.44
N ILE A 812 65.90 -28.52 -14.73
CA ILE A 812 66.83 -28.52 -15.87
C ILE A 812 66.10 -28.55 -17.23
N SER A 813 64.89 -29.07 -17.27
CA SER A 813 64.03 -29.15 -18.45
C SER A 813 63.65 -27.76 -18.95
N ASP A 814 63.44 -26.82 -18.03
CA ASP A 814 63.23 -25.41 -18.34
C ASP A 814 64.45 -24.75 -18.94
N VAL A 815 65.62 -24.99 -18.35
CA VAL A 815 66.90 -24.49 -18.89
C VAL A 815 67.14 -25.06 -20.29
N VAL A 816 66.83 -26.34 -20.50
CA VAL A 816 66.96 -26.98 -21.81
C VAL A 816 65.97 -26.37 -22.81
N THR A 817 64.73 -26.10 -22.40
CA THR A 817 63.70 -25.54 -23.27
C THR A 817 63.99 -24.08 -23.60
N PHE A 818 64.45 -23.28 -22.63
CA PHE A 818 64.97 -21.95 -22.86
C PHE A 818 66.13 -21.96 -23.87
N LEU A 819 67.12 -22.83 -23.70
CA LEU A 819 68.26 -22.89 -24.63
C LEU A 819 67.86 -23.35 -26.04
N GLN A 820 66.85 -24.21 -26.14
CA GLN A 820 66.29 -24.63 -27.43
C GLN A 820 65.53 -23.48 -28.09
N ALA A 821 64.65 -22.80 -27.36
CA ALA A 821 63.90 -21.62 -27.81
C ALA A 821 64.85 -20.47 -28.21
N PHE A 822 65.85 -20.17 -27.37
CA PHE A 822 66.87 -19.16 -27.62
C PHE A 822 67.71 -19.49 -28.87
N GLY A 823 68.10 -20.76 -29.05
CA GLY A 823 68.81 -21.23 -30.25
C GLY A 823 67.95 -21.21 -31.52
N ALA A 824 66.62 -21.30 -31.38
CA ALA A 824 65.66 -21.25 -32.47
C ALA A 824 65.17 -19.81 -32.78
N MET A 825 65.55 -18.82 -31.97
CA MET A 825 64.98 -17.46 -32.02
C MET A 825 63.44 -17.50 -31.84
N ASP A 826 62.98 -18.29 -30.88
CA ASP A 826 61.56 -18.45 -30.54
C ASP A 826 61.16 -17.42 -29.48
N GLU A 827 59.99 -16.79 -29.62
CA GLU A 827 59.47 -15.73 -28.74
C GLU A 827 59.45 -16.10 -27.25
N ALA A 828 59.35 -17.39 -26.91
CA ALA A 828 59.42 -17.86 -25.53
C ALA A 828 60.79 -17.61 -24.84
N ALA A 829 61.84 -17.27 -25.60
CA ALA A 829 63.16 -16.94 -25.08
C ALA A 829 63.52 -15.44 -25.17
N ASP A 830 62.59 -14.57 -25.57
CA ASP A 830 62.78 -13.11 -25.67
C ASP A 830 62.24 -12.42 -24.41
N LEU A 831 62.97 -12.60 -23.30
CA LEU A 831 62.52 -12.21 -21.96
C LEU A 831 62.89 -10.77 -21.58
N ALA A 832 63.75 -10.09 -22.34
CA ALA A 832 64.24 -8.75 -22.00
C ALA A 832 64.16 -7.77 -23.18
N ALA A 833 63.88 -6.50 -22.87
CA ALA A 833 63.94 -5.45 -23.88
C ALA A 833 65.38 -5.23 -24.40
N PRO A 834 65.57 -4.95 -25.71
CA PRO A 834 64.54 -4.74 -26.72
C PRO A 834 63.96 -6.06 -27.28
N PHE A 835 62.64 -6.25 -27.13
CA PHE A 835 61.93 -7.43 -27.63
C PHE A 835 62.07 -7.59 -29.16
N GLY A 836 62.28 -8.83 -29.60
CA GLY A 836 62.62 -9.25 -30.95
C GLY A 836 64.13 -9.38 -31.18
N ALA A 837 64.96 -9.27 -30.14
CA ALA A 837 66.41 -9.37 -30.21
C ALA A 837 66.95 -10.38 -29.18
N TYR A 838 66.99 -11.65 -29.59
CA TYR A 838 67.51 -12.78 -28.79
C TYR A 838 69.01 -12.63 -28.49
N ASP A 839 69.33 -12.00 -27.36
CA ASP A 839 70.68 -11.66 -26.98
C ASP A 839 70.99 -11.99 -25.50
N ILE A 840 72.12 -11.48 -25.01
CA ILE A 840 72.57 -11.81 -23.65
C ILE A 840 71.63 -11.24 -22.57
N ALA A 841 70.84 -10.22 -22.89
CA ALA A 841 69.86 -9.65 -21.97
C ALA A 841 68.77 -10.68 -21.63
N ASP A 842 68.28 -11.46 -22.60
CA ASP A 842 67.29 -12.51 -22.35
C ASP A 842 67.85 -13.66 -21.54
N VAL A 843 69.10 -14.04 -21.79
CA VAL A 843 69.79 -15.07 -21.00
C VAL A 843 69.98 -14.59 -19.55
N VAL A 844 70.33 -13.31 -19.36
CA VAL A 844 70.47 -12.72 -18.03
C VAL A 844 69.11 -12.66 -17.33
N GLU A 845 68.04 -12.33 -18.05
CA GLU A 845 66.69 -12.26 -17.50
C GLU A 845 66.14 -13.66 -17.17
N PHE A 846 66.33 -14.63 -18.05
CA PHE A 846 66.04 -16.04 -17.76
C PHE A 846 66.79 -16.51 -16.50
N LEU A 847 68.10 -16.27 -16.40
CA LEU A 847 68.87 -16.67 -15.22
C LEU A 847 68.45 -15.91 -13.96
N ARG A 848 67.99 -14.66 -14.11
CA ARG A 848 67.44 -13.87 -13.00
C ARG A 848 66.14 -14.50 -12.51
N LEU A 849 65.21 -14.78 -13.41
CA LEU A 849 63.91 -15.42 -13.14
C LEU A 849 64.07 -16.85 -12.60
N PHE A 850 64.93 -17.65 -13.24
CA PHE A 850 65.29 -19.00 -12.79
C PHE A 850 65.94 -18.99 -11.40
N GLY A 851 66.79 -17.99 -11.14
CA GLY A 851 67.46 -17.81 -9.85
C GLY A 851 66.57 -17.26 -8.74
N ILE A 852 65.45 -16.61 -9.09
CA ILE A 852 64.40 -16.21 -8.14
C ILE A 852 63.65 -17.44 -7.64
N GLY A 853 63.58 -18.52 -8.43
CA GLY A 853 62.84 -19.72 -8.10
C GLY A 853 61.34 -19.53 -8.26
N CYS A 854 60.57 -20.57 -7.92
CA CYS A 854 59.11 -20.47 -7.87
C CYS A 854 58.66 -19.84 -6.58
N PRO A 855 57.59 -19.04 -6.61
CA PRO A 855 56.89 -18.66 -5.39
C PRO A 855 56.61 -19.95 -4.59
N SER A 856 57.20 -20.06 -3.40
CA SER A 856 57.12 -21.23 -2.53
C SER A 856 55.86 -21.25 -1.68
#